data_AF-A0A665UFU1-F1
#
_entry.id   AF-A0A665UFU1-F1
#
_cell.length_a   1.000
_cell.length_b   1.000
_cell.length_c   1.000
_cell.angle_alpha   90.00
_cell.angle_beta   90.00
_cell.angle_gamma   90.00
#
_symmetry.space_group_name_H-M   'P 1'
#
loop_
_entity.id
_entity.type
_entity.pdbx_description
1 polymer ?
#
loop_
_entity_poly.entity_id
_entity_poly.type
_entity_poly.pdbx_seq_one_letter_code
_entity_poly.pdbx_strand_id
1 'polypeptide(L)'
;MAVLTHSDDVKSAWSSAAVRIILLFTQCPELRPEPGPGSGSVSIEIFNLNCFCVLRKAIAKSGLHQLPCQPSTSSLSKTDPEAHIRSTVDWTDSAVYGDHIWFETNASGDYCYVGEQHCIAKALQKSVSRKKCAACKIVAHSICIEQLEKINFRCKPSFRESGSRNIREPIVVRHHWVHRRRQEGKCKQCGKGFQQKFAFHSKEIVAISCSWCKQAYHNKVSCFMLQQIEESCPIGAHAALIVPPTWIVRIRRQQSSMKSSKKKKRTSFKRKSSKKGAEEGRQWKPFIIRPIPSPLMKPLVVFVNPKSGGNQGTKILQSFMWYLNPRQVFDLSQGGPKEGLELYRKVHNLRILACGGDGTVGWILSCLDEQTLNPKPPVAVLPLGTGNDLARTLNWGGGYTDEPLSKILSHVEDGTVVQLDRWNLKVEPNPSAGSEVDEQQTDKLPLDVFNNYFSLGFDAGVTLEFHESREANPEKFNSRFRNKMFYAGVSASQHPAPLCPSLRLQCDGTDLTSKVQDLKLQCLVFLNIPRYCAGTTPWGNPSDHHDFEPQRHDDGYIEVIGFTMTSLATLQVGGHGERLNQCREVTLTTTKPLAVQVDGEPCRLAPSVIHISLRNQANMIQKTKRRTSLPHLNDQQPVPERLRIRVSRIGMTDYEMLHYDKDKLRQSSIPLGLIVVPGDSDLETCREHIQRLQEEEAAKPKIVSSQRLSPKWCFLDSTTADRFYRIDRGQEHLNYVSEISQEEIFILDPEMIVTTTIGTSPSANSDPHHPPPKNLPGVSLQELHLKGADLTALDQSDCSLLHHAVSSGSKEMVRYILDNAPSDLLDITEKLGETVLHRAASLCHRTICHYLVEAGASLMKTDLQGDTPKNRAERAQDAELAAYLENRQHYQMIQREDQETAV
;
A
#
# COMPACT_ATOMS: atom_id res chain seq x y z
N MET A 1 69.11 -28.12 -30.72
CA MET A 1 69.01 -29.01 -31.89
C MET A 1 67.92 -30.03 -31.65
N ALA A 2 67.05 -30.25 -32.65
CA ALA A 2 66.15 -31.42 -32.91
C ALA A 2 65.23 -31.91 -31.76
N VAL A 3 63.88 -31.74 -31.73
CA VAL A 3 62.74 -32.09 -32.62
C VAL A 3 62.19 -33.53 -32.38
N LEU A 4 60.84 -33.61 -32.34
CA LEU A 4 59.88 -34.76 -32.37
C LEU A 4 59.40 -35.29 -30.99
N THR A 5 58.14 -35.64 -30.68
CA THR A 5 56.79 -35.58 -31.32
C THR A 5 55.72 -36.01 -30.28
N HIS A 6 54.54 -35.36 -30.31
CA HIS A 6 53.17 -35.77 -29.92
C HIS A 6 52.86 -36.72 -28.72
N SER A 7 51.97 -36.27 -27.83
CA SER A 7 50.64 -36.91 -27.63
C SER A 7 49.62 -35.93 -27.05
N ASP A 8 48.44 -35.90 -27.66
CA ASP A 8 47.24 -35.20 -27.22
C ASP A 8 46.77 -35.65 -25.82
N ASP A 9 46.55 -34.71 -24.89
CA ASP A 9 45.38 -34.69 -24.02
C ASP A 9 45.36 -33.42 -23.13
N VAL A 10 44.16 -33.02 -22.71
CA VAL A 10 43.82 -31.88 -21.82
C VAL A 10 43.60 -30.52 -22.50
N LYS A 11 42.47 -30.41 -23.22
CA LYS A 11 41.70 -29.15 -23.31
C LYS A 11 40.59 -29.17 -22.25
N SER A 12 40.85 -28.59 -21.07
CA SER A 12 39.80 -28.24 -20.10
C SER A 12 39.50 -26.75 -20.15
N ALA A 13 38.30 -26.43 -20.65
CA ALA A 13 37.77 -25.09 -20.85
C ALA A 13 37.36 -24.42 -19.52
N TRP A 14 38.15 -23.45 -19.06
CA TRP A 14 37.74 -22.48 -18.03
C TRP A 14 38.21 -21.06 -18.42
N SER A 15 37.30 -20.10 -18.34
CA SER A 15 37.50 -18.63 -18.39
C SER A 15 38.02 -17.98 -19.71
N SER A 16 37.26 -18.04 -20.80
CA SER A 16 37.63 -17.33 -22.04
C SER A 16 36.88 -16.01 -22.30
N ALA A 17 35.80 -15.69 -21.57
CA ALA A 17 35.05 -14.43 -21.80
C ALA A 17 35.61 -13.24 -21.01
N ALA A 18 35.89 -13.41 -19.71
CA ALA A 18 36.42 -12.35 -18.85
C ALA A 18 37.88 -12.00 -19.18
N VAL A 19 38.70 -13.02 -19.45
CA VAL A 19 40.12 -12.83 -19.81
C VAL A 19 40.28 -12.17 -21.19
N ARG A 20 39.41 -12.47 -22.16
CA ARG A 20 39.41 -11.76 -23.46
C ARG A 20 38.95 -10.30 -23.35
N ILE A 21 38.07 -9.99 -22.40
CA ILE A 21 37.60 -8.61 -22.18
C ILE A 21 38.67 -7.80 -21.44
N ILE A 22 39.38 -8.37 -20.46
CA ILE A 22 40.49 -7.69 -19.78
C ILE A 22 41.69 -7.52 -20.72
N LEU A 23 42.01 -8.50 -21.57
CA LEU A 23 43.11 -8.40 -22.55
C LEU A 23 42.87 -7.34 -23.63
N LEU A 24 41.61 -7.09 -24.02
CA LEU A 24 41.26 -5.98 -24.92
C LEU A 24 41.48 -4.60 -24.28
N PHE A 25 41.52 -4.52 -22.95
CA PHE A 25 41.77 -3.27 -22.22
C PHE A 25 43.26 -3.03 -21.88
N THR A 26 44.13 -4.04 -21.99
CA THR A 26 45.55 -3.93 -21.60
C THR A 26 46.57 -3.97 -22.75
N GLN A 27 46.15 -4.12 -24.02
CA GLN A 27 47.06 -4.23 -25.17
C GLN A 27 46.77 -3.23 -26.32
N CYS A 28 46.62 -1.94 -26.01
CA CYS A 28 46.81 -0.87 -26.99
C CYS A 28 47.90 0.10 -26.53
N PRO A 29 49.19 -0.18 -26.82
CA PRO A 29 50.28 0.75 -26.60
C PRO A 29 50.56 1.53 -27.90
N GLU A 30 49.57 2.21 -28.47
CA GLU A 30 49.80 3.15 -29.58
C GLU A 30 48.65 4.13 -29.62
N LEU A 31 48.87 5.31 -29.04
CA LEU A 31 48.26 6.63 -29.29
C LEU A 31 48.61 7.53 -28.09
N ARG A 32 49.86 8.02 -28.06
CA ARG A 32 50.17 9.25 -27.33
C ARG A 32 49.49 10.39 -28.11
N PRO A 33 48.71 11.27 -27.47
CA PRO A 33 48.15 12.42 -28.17
C PRO A 33 49.22 13.50 -28.31
N GLU A 34 49.71 13.69 -29.54
CA GLU A 34 50.20 15.01 -29.97
C GLU A 34 48.97 15.94 -30.16
N PRO A 35 49.03 17.22 -29.77
CA PRO A 35 47.87 18.10 -29.76
C PRO A 35 47.58 18.62 -31.18
N GLY A 36 46.57 18.06 -31.84
CA GLY A 36 45.98 18.60 -33.07
C GLY A 36 44.49 18.95 -32.86
N PRO A 37 44.00 20.11 -33.35
CA PRO A 37 42.63 20.53 -33.09
C PRO A 37 41.66 19.85 -34.07
N GLY A 38 40.65 19.16 -33.53
CA GLY A 38 39.41 18.85 -34.27
C GLY A 38 39.14 17.37 -34.58
N SER A 39 38.89 16.53 -33.58
CA SER A 39 38.13 15.26 -33.73
C SER A 39 37.74 14.58 -32.40
N GLY A 40 37.57 15.33 -31.31
CA GLY A 40 37.34 14.76 -29.97
C GLY A 40 35.95 14.18 -29.68
N SER A 41 34.92 14.50 -30.48
CA SER A 41 33.53 14.10 -30.17
C SER A 41 33.15 12.69 -30.65
N VAL A 42 33.66 12.25 -31.80
CA VAL A 42 33.22 11.00 -32.46
C VAL A 42 33.79 9.75 -31.76
N SER A 43 35.02 9.80 -31.27
CA SER A 43 35.68 8.67 -30.60
C SER A 43 35.10 8.35 -29.22
N ILE A 44 34.63 9.38 -28.50
CA ILE A 44 34.00 9.23 -27.16
C ILE A 44 32.58 8.66 -27.29
N GLU A 45 31.83 9.03 -28.32
CA GLU A 45 30.49 8.47 -28.56
C GLU A 45 30.55 6.98 -28.94
N ILE A 46 31.48 6.57 -29.81
CA ILE A 46 31.65 5.17 -30.21
C ILE A 46 32.09 4.29 -29.03
N PHE A 47 32.97 4.79 -28.16
CA PHE A 47 33.43 4.09 -26.96
C PHE A 47 32.29 3.88 -25.94
N ASN A 48 31.46 4.91 -25.71
CA ASN A 48 30.29 4.82 -24.84
C ASN A 48 29.21 3.88 -25.39
N LEU A 49 28.98 3.87 -26.72
CA LEU A 49 28.00 2.99 -27.36
C LEU A 49 28.40 1.50 -27.27
N ASN A 50 29.70 1.20 -27.43
CA ASN A 50 30.22 -0.15 -27.30
C ASN A 50 30.18 -0.64 -25.85
N CYS A 51 30.55 0.19 -24.87
CA CYS A 51 30.39 -0.14 -23.45
C CYS A 51 28.92 -0.40 -23.08
N PHE A 52 27.99 0.38 -23.64
CA PHE A 52 26.56 0.21 -23.41
C PHE A 52 26.00 -1.11 -23.96
N CYS A 53 26.38 -1.48 -25.18
CA CYS A 53 26.01 -2.76 -25.79
C CYS A 53 26.58 -3.96 -25.02
N VAL A 54 27.82 -3.85 -24.53
CA VAL A 54 28.47 -4.88 -23.69
C VAL A 54 27.77 -5.00 -22.35
N LEU A 55 27.47 -3.88 -21.68
CA LEU A 55 26.77 -3.86 -20.39
C LEU A 55 25.35 -4.43 -20.51
N ARG A 56 24.61 -4.12 -21.58
CA ARG A 56 23.27 -4.67 -21.85
C ARG A 56 23.31 -6.18 -22.12
N LYS A 57 24.30 -6.67 -22.84
CA LYS A 57 24.53 -8.12 -23.03
C LYS A 57 24.95 -8.80 -21.73
N ALA A 58 25.78 -8.16 -20.89
CA ALA A 58 26.20 -8.69 -19.60
C ALA A 58 25.03 -8.78 -18.61
N ILE A 59 24.19 -7.74 -18.51
CA ILE A 59 22.97 -7.73 -17.71
C ILE A 59 21.98 -8.81 -18.17
N ALA A 60 21.76 -8.94 -19.48
CA ALA A 60 20.91 -10.00 -20.02
C ALA A 60 21.46 -11.41 -19.72
N LYS A 61 22.79 -11.59 -19.69
CA LYS A 61 23.46 -12.87 -19.40
C LYS A 61 23.69 -13.13 -17.90
N SER A 62 23.54 -12.14 -17.03
CA SER A 62 23.83 -12.25 -15.59
C SER A 62 22.99 -13.31 -14.86
N GLY A 63 21.79 -13.59 -15.38
CA GLY A 63 20.91 -14.64 -14.85
C GLY A 63 21.27 -16.08 -15.26
N LEU A 64 22.38 -16.30 -15.99
CA LEU A 64 22.55 -17.50 -16.83
C LEU A 64 23.79 -18.36 -16.55
N HIS A 65 24.46 -18.21 -15.40
CA HIS A 65 25.56 -19.14 -15.06
C HIS A 65 25.09 -20.51 -14.56
N GLN A 66 23.79 -20.77 -14.47
CA GLN A 66 23.28 -22.14 -14.52
C GLN A 66 23.20 -22.53 -16.00
N LEU A 67 24.00 -23.54 -16.38
CA LEU A 67 24.19 -24.14 -17.71
C LEU A 67 23.04 -23.91 -18.72
N PRO A 68 23.33 -23.76 -20.02
CA PRO A 68 22.29 -23.65 -21.04
C PRO A 68 21.40 -24.88 -20.95
N CYS A 69 20.17 -24.71 -20.47
CA CYS A 69 19.14 -25.67 -20.82
C CYS A 69 19.09 -25.61 -22.35
N GLN A 70 19.46 -26.71 -23.02
CA GLN A 70 19.34 -26.78 -24.47
C GLN A 70 17.92 -26.35 -24.84
N PRO A 71 17.75 -25.58 -25.94
CA PRO A 71 16.42 -25.24 -26.42
C PRO A 71 15.64 -26.53 -26.56
N SER A 72 14.58 -26.69 -25.76
CA SER A 72 13.68 -27.82 -25.87
C SER A 72 13.12 -27.79 -27.29
N THR A 73 13.56 -28.71 -28.14
CA THR A 73 12.88 -28.98 -29.41
C THR A 73 11.56 -29.67 -29.10
N SER A 74 10.55 -28.91 -28.66
CA SER A 74 9.16 -29.34 -28.76
C SER A 74 8.60 -28.79 -30.07
N SER A 75 8.98 -29.45 -31.16
CA SER A 75 8.27 -29.35 -32.43
C SER A 75 6.94 -30.09 -32.29
N LEU A 76 5.84 -29.38 -32.00
CA LEU A 76 4.48 -29.89 -32.12
C LEU A 76 3.51 -28.71 -32.40
N SER A 77 2.95 -28.72 -33.62
CA SER A 77 1.76 -28.01 -34.14
C SER A 77 1.50 -26.58 -33.65
N LYS A 78 1.97 -25.59 -34.44
CA LYS A 78 1.55 -24.19 -34.35
C LYS A 78 0.17 -24.00 -34.96
N THR A 79 -0.83 -23.88 -34.11
CA THR A 79 -2.05 -23.10 -34.38
C THR A 79 -2.41 -22.37 -33.09
N ASP A 80 -1.99 -21.11 -33.04
CA ASP A 80 -2.41 -20.00 -32.16
C ASP A 80 -1.23 -19.31 -31.44
N PRO A 81 -0.75 -18.14 -31.92
CA PRO A 81 0.31 -17.36 -31.28
C PRO A 81 -0.07 -16.76 -29.91
N GLU A 82 -1.35 -16.76 -29.50
CA GLU A 82 -1.78 -16.26 -28.18
C GLU A 82 -1.74 -17.32 -27.07
N ALA A 83 -1.79 -18.61 -27.43
CA ALA A 83 -1.95 -19.73 -26.48
C ALA A 83 -0.76 -19.95 -25.51
N HIS A 84 0.39 -19.32 -25.74
CA HIS A 84 1.59 -19.48 -24.91
C HIS A 84 1.87 -18.33 -23.93
N ILE A 85 1.09 -17.25 -23.94
CA ILE A 85 1.35 -16.09 -23.07
C ILE A 85 0.61 -16.26 -21.73
N ARG A 86 1.32 -16.77 -20.72
CA ARG A 86 0.76 -17.06 -19.40
C ARG A 86 0.64 -15.82 -18.52
N SER A 87 -0.52 -15.66 -17.88
CA SER A 87 -0.80 -14.67 -16.83
C SER A 87 -0.72 -15.24 -15.41
N THR A 88 -0.51 -16.55 -15.28
CA THR A 88 -0.43 -17.27 -14.01
C THR A 88 0.89 -18.00 -13.85
N VAL A 89 1.22 -18.36 -12.61
CA VAL A 89 2.43 -19.12 -12.29
C VAL A 89 2.21 -20.61 -12.57
N ASP A 90 3.08 -21.20 -13.38
CA ASP A 90 2.99 -22.63 -13.71
C ASP A 90 3.62 -23.52 -12.62
N TRP A 91 2.80 -24.36 -11.99
CA TRP A 91 3.19 -25.37 -11.00
C TRP A 91 3.33 -26.78 -11.59
N THR A 92 3.19 -26.95 -12.90
CA THR A 92 3.30 -28.26 -13.56
C THR A 92 4.74 -28.65 -13.88
N ASP A 93 4.92 -29.86 -14.40
CA ASP A 93 6.17 -30.34 -14.97
C ASP A 93 6.52 -29.71 -16.32
N SER A 94 5.75 -28.73 -16.82
CA SER A 94 6.07 -27.93 -18.02
C SER A 94 6.70 -26.57 -17.70
N ALA A 95 6.68 -26.14 -16.42
CA ALA A 95 7.22 -24.86 -15.98
C ALA A 95 8.67 -24.57 -16.43
N VAL A 96 8.86 -23.37 -16.99
CA VAL A 96 10.12 -22.91 -17.57
C VAL A 96 10.89 -22.04 -16.57
N TYR A 97 12.22 -22.22 -16.52
CA TYR A 97 13.10 -21.41 -15.66
C TYR A 97 13.19 -19.97 -16.18
N GLY A 98 12.93 -18.99 -15.31
CA GLY A 98 12.96 -17.57 -15.66
C GLY A 98 11.82 -17.13 -16.60
N ASP A 99 10.68 -17.81 -16.54
CA ASP A 99 9.50 -17.45 -17.33
C ASP A 99 8.87 -16.12 -16.87
N HIS A 100 8.27 -15.38 -17.80
CA HIS A 100 7.60 -14.11 -17.53
C HIS A 100 6.11 -14.34 -17.26
N ILE A 101 5.51 -13.52 -16.38
CA ILE A 101 4.10 -13.61 -16.01
C ILE A 101 3.39 -12.35 -16.50
N TRP A 102 2.60 -12.46 -17.56
CA TRP A 102 2.15 -11.33 -18.36
C TRP A 102 0.70 -10.92 -18.04
N PHE A 103 0.49 -9.63 -17.82
CA PHE A 103 -0.83 -9.03 -17.67
C PHE A 103 -1.03 -7.94 -18.72
N GLU A 104 -2.27 -7.74 -19.16
CA GLU A 104 -2.60 -6.65 -20.08
C GLU A 104 -2.31 -5.28 -19.45
N THR A 105 -1.87 -4.33 -20.26
CA THR A 105 -1.60 -2.97 -19.78
C THR A 105 -1.92 -1.93 -20.84
N ASN A 106 -2.61 -0.88 -20.40
CA ASN A 106 -2.92 0.31 -21.20
C ASN A 106 -1.89 1.42 -21.00
N ALA A 107 -0.71 1.13 -20.46
CA ALA A 107 0.31 2.13 -20.13
C ALA A 107 0.76 2.92 -21.38
N SER A 108 0.07 4.03 -21.63
CA SER A 108 0.40 5.06 -22.60
C SER A 108 1.66 5.76 -22.10
N GLY A 109 2.80 5.42 -22.70
CA GLY A 109 4.12 5.97 -22.34
C GLY A 109 5.15 4.93 -21.90
N ASP A 110 4.74 3.68 -21.63
CA ASP A 110 5.71 2.59 -21.43
C ASP A 110 6.15 2.02 -22.80
N TYR A 111 7.46 2.05 -23.04
CA TYR A 111 8.05 1.54 -24.27
C TYR A 111 8.30 0.03 -24.20
N CYS A 112 8.21 -0.63 -25.36
CA CYS A 112 8.56 -2.04 -25.48
C CYS A 112 10.04 -2.28 -25.13
N TYR A 113 10.27 -3.22 -24.19
CA TYR A 113 11.59 -3.49 -23.59
C TYR A 113 12.64 -3.99 -24.58
N VAL A 114 12.20 -4.71 -25.64
CA VAL A 114 13.09 -5.20 -26.71
C VAL A 114 13.86 -4.05 -27.40
N GLY A 115 13.33 -2.83 -27.32
CA GLY A 115 13.92 -1.64 -27.93
C GLY A 115 13.50 -1.49 -29.40
N GLU A 116 13.78 -0.33 -29.99
CA GLU A 116 13.24 0.02 -31.32
C GLU A 116 13.72 -0.92 -32.42
N GLN A 117 14.97 -1.37 -32.38
CA GLN A 117 15.59 -2.25 -33.38
C GLN A 117 14.97 -3.64 -33.46
N HIS A 118 14.34 -4.11 -32.38
CA HIS A 118 13.75 -5.46 -32.30
C HIS A 118 12.23 -5.42 -32.07
N CYS A 119 11.61 -4.24 -32.17
CA CYS A 119 10.19 -4.06 -31.94
C CYS A 119 9.40 -4.27 -33.25
N ILE A 120 8.83 -5.46 -33.42
CA ILE A 120 8.05 -5.83 -34.61
C ILE A 120 6.81 -4.92 -34.77
N ALA A 121 6.12 -4.59 -33.68
CA ALA A 121 4.92 -3.74 -33.76
C ALA A 121 5.21 -2.36 -34.33
N LYS A 122 6.37 -1.79 -33.96
CA LYS A 122 6.82 -0.51 -34.48
C LYS A 122 7.24 -0.62 -35.95
N ALA A 123 7.94 -1.69 -36.33
CA ALA A 123 8.31 -1.96 -37.72
C ALA A 123 7.08 -2.12 -38.63
N LEU A 124 5.99 -2.69 -38.10
CA LEU A 124 4.74 -2.88 -38.83
C LEU A 124 3.76 -1.70 -38.74
N GLN A 125 4.10 -0.63 -37.99
CA GLN A 125 3.21 0.52 -37.72
C GLN A 125 1.80 0.15 -37.21
N LYS A 126 1.64 -1.04 -36.59
CA LYS A 126 0.35 -1.50 -36.07
C LYS A 126 0.22 -1.16 -34.59
N SER A 127 -0.98 -0.70 -34.19
CA SER A 127 -1.36 -0.66 -32.79
C SER A 127 -1.57 -2.10 -32.31
N VAL A 128 -0.69 -2.57 -31.42
CA VAL A 128 -0.74 -3.93 -30.87
C VAL A 128 -0.83 -3.83 -29.35
N SER A 129 -1.63 -4.72 -28.75
CA SER A 129 -1.75 -4.82 -27.30
C SER A 129 -0.39 -4.98 -26.62
N ARG A 130 -0.26 -4.35 -25.44
CA ARG A 130 0.94 -4.42 -24.61
C ARG A 130 0.64 -5.24 -23.37
N LYS A 131 1.67 -5.95 -22.93
CA LYS A 131 1.66 -6.73 -21.70
C LYS A 131 2.80 -6.32 -20.79
N LYS A 132 2.53 -6.33 -19.49
CA LYS A 132 3.49 -6.03 -18.42
C LYS A 132 3.78 -7.28 -17.62
N CYS A 133 5.05 -7.58 -17.39
CA CYS A 133 5.44 -8.71 -16.55
C CYS A 133 5.24 -8.33 -15.08
N ALA A 134 4.46 -9.09 -14.31
CA ALA A 134 4.22 -8.82 -12.90
C ALA A 134 5.49 -8.96 -12.04
N ALA A 135 6.38 -9.89 -12.40
CA ALA A 135 7.56 -10.24 -11.60
C ALA A 135 8.78 -9.31 -11.80
N CYS A 136 9.02 -8.81 -13.02
CA CYS A 136 10.16 -7.93 -13.33
C CYS A 136 9.74 -6.55 -13.89
N LYS A 137 8.44 -6.29 -14.08
CA LYS A 137 7.85 -5.00 -14.50
C LYS A 137 8.34 -4.48 -15.86
N ILE A 138 8.87 -5.34 -16.73
CA ILE A 138 9.09 -4.98 -18.14
C ILE A 138 7.76 -4.91 -18.88
N VAL A 139 7.70 -4.09 -19.93
CA VAL A 139 6.55 -3.99 -20.84
C VAL A 139 6.97 -4.43 -22.24
N ALA A 140 6.17 -5.26 -22.89
CA ALA A 140 6.39 -5.69 -24.27
C ALA A 140 5.08 -5.73 -25.05
N HIS A 141 5.12 -5.47 -26.36
CA HIS A 141 3.98 -5.81 -27.22
C HIS A 141 3.81 -7.32 -27.26
N SER A 142 2.57 -7.81 -27.37
CA SER A 142 2.27 -9.26 -27.40
C SER A 142 3.12 -10.00 -28.43
N ILE A 143 3.24 -9.47 -29.65
CA ILE A 143 4.07 -10.05 -30.73
C ILE A 143 5.59 -9.91 -30.50
N CYS A 144 6.02 -9.05 -29.59
CA CYS A 144 7.44 -8.84 -29.27
C CYS A 144 7.93 -9.73 -28.13
N ILE A 145 7.03 -10.47 -27.44
CA ILE A 145 7.40 -11.35 -26.33
C ILE A 145 8.39 -12.43 -26.79
N GLU A 146 8.16 -13.05 -27.95
CA GLU A 146 9.10 -14.05 -28.52
C GLU A 146 10.49 -13.46 -28.80
N GLN A 147 10.60 -12.15 -29.05
CA GLN A 147 11.91 -11.53 -29.28
C GLN A 147 12.76 -11.45 -27.99
N LEU A 148 12.12 -11.50 -26.81
CA LEU A 148 12.83 -11.55 -25.53
C LEU A 148 13.67 -12.82 -25.41
N GLU A 149 13.19 -13.95 -25.94
CA GLU A 149 13.94 -15.20 -25.98
C GLU A 149 15.15 -15.09 -26.92
N LYS A 150 14.99 -14.45 -28.08
CA LYS A 150 16.09 -14.24 -29.04
C LYS A 150 17.21 -13.37 -28.48
N ILE A 151 16.89 -12.36 -27.67
CA ILE A 151 17.87 -11.56 -26.94
C ILE A 151 18.27 -12.16 -25.57
N ASN A 152 17.78 -13.38 -25.29
CA ASN A 152 18.03 -14.16 -24.08
C ASN A 152 17.73 -13.40 -22.77
N PHE A 153 16.66 -12.60 -22.75
CA PHE A 153 16.20 -11.89 -21.56
C PHE A 153 15.10 -12.66 -20.83
N ARG A 154 15.49 -13.44 -19.82
CA ARG A 154 14.59 -14.18 -18.92
C ARG A 154 14.22 -13.34 -17.70
N CYS A 155 13.08 -13.65 -17.08
CA CYS A 155 12.61 -13.03 -15.86
C CYS A 155 13.44 -13.46 -14.63
N LYS A 156 13.19 -12.83 -13.46
CA LYS A 156 13.75 -13.28 -12.18
C LYS A 156 13.35 -14.75 -11.92
N PRO A 157 14.30 -15.67 -11.66
CA PRO A 157 13.96 -17.07 -11.44
C PRO A 157 13.12 -17.28 -10.18
N SER A 158 11.99 -18.00 -10.26
CA SER A 158 11.13 -18.28 -9.09
C SER A 158 11.43 -19.62 -8.40
N PHE A 159 12.24 -20.47 -9.01
CA PHE A 159 12.61 -21.80 -8.50
C PHE A 159 14.00 -22.21 -9.04
N ARG A 160 14.53 -23.34 -8.55
CA ARG A 160 15.70 -24.02 -9.12
C ARG A 160 15.37 -25.42 -9.62
N GLU A 161 16.12 -25.90 -10.60
CA GLU A 161 16.00 -27.28 -11.10
C GLU A 161 16.71 -28.29 -10.18
N SER A 162 16.14 -29.50 -10.06
CA SER A 162 16.75 -30.61 -9.34
C SER A 162 17.87 -31.28 -10.16
N GLY A 163 19.08 -30.72 -10.12
CA GLY A 163 20.35 -31.47 -10.30
C GLY A 163 21.25 -31.11 -11.50
N SER A 164 22.51 -30.80 -11.19
CA SER A 164 23.72 -31.32 -11.85
C SER A 164 24.71 -31.68 -10.73
N ARG A 165 25.46 -32.79 -10.86
CA ARG A 165 26.32 -33.41 -9.82
C ARG A 165 27.56 -32.59 -9.39
N ASN A 166 27.45 -31.28 -9.16
CA ASN A 166 28.55 -30.46 -8.66
C ASN A 166 28.24 -29.95 -7.25
N ILE A 167 28.61 -30.77 -6.27
CA ILE A 167 28.76 -30.41 -4.86
C ILE A 167 29.92 -29.40 -4.81
N ARG A 168 29.70 -28.11 -5.10
CA ARG A 168 30.67 -27.02 -4.84
C ARG A 168 30.17 -25.59 -5.10
N GLU A 169 29.04 -25.36 -5.79
CA GLU A 169 28.53 -24.00 -5.94
C GLU A 169 27.67 -23.57 -4.74
N PRO A 170 27.96 -22.41 -4.12
CA PRO A 170 27.16 -21.90 -3.01
C PRO A 170 25.74 -21.57 -3.51
N ILE A 171 24.73 -21.99 -2.73
CA ILE A 171 23.32 -21.78 -3.02
C ILE A 171 22.98 -20.30 -2.74
N VAL A 172 23.34 -19.42 -3.66
CA VAL A 172 23.13 -17.97 -3.54
C VAL A 172 22.06 -17.47 -4.51
N VAL A 173 21.28 -16.49 -4.07
CA VAL A 173 20.38 -15.74 -4.96
C VAL A 173 21.20 -14.68 -5.67
N ARG A 174 21.10 -14.58 -6.99
CA ARG A 174 21.77 -13.54 -7.79
C ARG A 174 20.84 -12.38 -8.07
N HIS A 175 21.42 -11.22 -8.32
CA HIS A 175 20.64 -10.05 -8.74
C HIS A 175 19.98 -10.31 -10.10
N HIS A 176 18.73 -9.88 -10.26
CA HIS A 176 18.08 -9.78 -11.57
C HIS A 176 18.02 -8.31 -12.00
N TRP A 177 19.08 -7.85 -12.67
CA TRP A 177 19.22 -6.47 -13.13
C TRP A 177 18.33 -6.20 -14.36
N VAL A 178 17.58 -5.10 -14.33
CA VAL A 178 16.66 -4.68 -15.38
C VAL A 178 16.90 -3.23 -15.70
N HIS A 179 17.00 -2.92 -16.98
CA HIS A 179 17.07 -1.55 -17.48
C HIS A 179 15.73 -0.83 -17.35
N ARG A 180 15.75 0.37 -16.81
CA ARG A 180 14.57 1.19 -16.54
C ARG A 180 14.69 2.54 -17.21
N ARG A 181 13.62 2.94 -17.91
CA ARG A 181 13.45 4.28 -18.46
C ARG A 181 12.79 5.23 -17.47
N ARG A 182 12.11 4.67 -16.47
CA ARG A 182 11.54 5.38 -15.32
C ARG A 182 11.91 4.62 -14.07
N GLN A 183 12.45 5.32 -13.08
CA GLN A 183 12.84 4.76 -11.80
C GLN A 183 12.56 5.78 -10.72
N GLU A 184 11.93 5.34 -9.64
CA GLU A 184 11.68 6.15 -8.45
C GLU A 184 12.78 5.92 -7.41
N GLY A 185 12.89 6.84 -6.46
CA GLY A 185 13.87 6.79 -5.39
C GLY A 185 15.24 7.37 -5.77
N LYS A 186 16.28 6.90 -5.07
CA LYS A 186 17.65 7.41 -5.17
C LYS A 186 18.60 6.31 -5.65
N CYS A 187 19.61 6.71 -6.42
CA CYS A 187 20.69 5.83 -6.81
C CYS A 187 21.50 5.40 -5.59
N LYS A 188 21.72 4.10 -5.39
CA LYS A 188 22.44 3.56 -4.23
C LYS A 188 23.90 4.02 -4.17
N GLN A 189 24.56 4.22 -5.32
CA GLN A 189 25.97 4.62 -5.36
C GLN A 189 26.19 6.11 -5.07
N CYS A 190 25.41 6.99 -5.68
CA CYS A 190 25.66 8.44 -5.60
C CYS A 190 24.63 9.22 -4.77
N GLY A 191 23.59 8.55 -4.26
CA GLY A 191 22.51 9.15 -3.45
C GLY A 191 21.57 10.09 -4.20
N LYS A 192 21.87 10.45 -5.46
CA LYS A 192 21.06 11.37 -6.26
C LYS A 192 19.80 10.69 -6.79
N GLY A 193 18.71 11.44 -6.88
CA GLY A 193 17.47 11.00 -7.51
C GLY A 193 17.67 10.64 -9.00
N PHE A 194 16.78 9.83 -9.54
CA PHE A 194 16.71 9.60 -10.97
C PHE A 194 16.01 10.80 -11.62
N GLN A 195 16.76 11.63 -12.34
CA GLN A 195 16.20 12.79 -13.03
C GLN A 195 15.13 12.33 -14.03
N GLN A 196 13.86 12.59 -13.71
CA GLN A 196 12.79 12.58 -14.68
C GLN A 196 12.92 13.87 -15.48
N LYS A 197 13.76 13.89 -16.53
CA LYS A 197 13.68 15.00 -17.48
C LYS A 197 12.21 15.05 -17.93
N PHE A 198 11.54 16.20 -17.80
CA PHE A 198 10.14 16.46 -18.23
C PHE A 198 9.88 16.24 -19.74
N ALA A 199 10.80 15.58 -20.45
CA ALA A 199 10.59 15.11 -21.78
C ALA A 199 9.69 13.85 -21.72
N PHE A 200 8.39 14.05 -21.97
CA PHE A 200 7.40 13.00 -22.22
C PHE A 200 7.78 12.00 -23.34
N HIS A 201 8.95 12.17 -23.97
CA HIS A 201 9.51 11.35 -25.05
C HIS A 201 10.96 10.89 -24.86
N SER A 202 11.56 10.99 -23.65
CA SER A 202 12.93 10.48 -23.46
C SER A 202 12.98 8.96 -23.65
N LYS A 203 13.67 8.52 -24.71
CA LYS A 203 13.89 7.10 -25.02
C LYS A 203 15.04 6.48 -24.21
N GLU A 204 15.73 7.28 -23.39
CA GLU A 204 16.95 6.90 -22.70
C GLU A 204 16.67 5.98 -21.51
N ILE A 205 17.55 4.99 -21.31
CA ILE A 205 17.55 4.17 -20.09
C ILE A 205 18.26 4.98 -19.01
N VAL A 206 17.51 5.38 -17.98
CA VAL A 206 18.01 6.24 -16.89
C VAL A 206 18.58 5.43 -15.72
N ALA A 207 18.17 4.17 -15.56
CA ALA A 207 18.55 3.37 -14.41
C ALA A 207 18.71 1.86 -14.71
N ILE A 208 19.49 1.21 -13.85
CA ILE A 208 19.63 -0.24 -13.73
C ILE A 208 19.11 -0.62 -12.35
N SER A 209 18.08 -1.46 -12.28
CA SER A 209 17.42 -1.82 -11.02
C SER A 209 17.31 -3.34 -10.84
N CYS A 210 17.48 -3.83 -9.62
CA CYS A 210 17.31 -5.24 -9.31
C CYS A 210 15.85 -5.57 -9.01
N SER A 211 15.28 -6.58 -9.67
CA SER A 211 13.91 -7.02 -9.40
C SER A 211 13.74 -7.82 -8.11
N TRP A 212 14.83 -8.24 -7.46
CA TRP A 212 14.79 -8.84 -6.12
C TRP A 212 14.94 -7.76 -5.05
N CYS A 213 16.16 -7.31 -4.79
CA CYS A 213 16.44 -6.38 -3.69
C CYS A 213 16.03 -4.92 -3.90
N LYS A 214 15.48 -4.57 -5.07
CA LYS A 214 15.01 -3.22 -5.42
C LYS A 214 16.08 -2.13 -5.45
N GLN A 215 17.34 -2.47 -5.25
CA GLN A 215 18.45 -1.54 -5.43
C GLN A 215 18.46 -1.02 -6.86
N ALA A 216 18.68 0.29 -7.00
CA ALA A 216 18.73 0.96 -8.28
C ALA A 216 19.98 1.83 -8.37
N TYR A 217 20.56 1.88 -9.56
CA TYR A 217 21.74 2.67 -9.90
C TYR A 217 21.45 3.47 -11.16
N HIS A 218 22.06 4.65 -11.31
CA HIS A 218 22.03 5.34 -12.60
C HIS A 218 22.69 4.46 -13.66
N ASN A 219 22.19 4.55 -14.88
CA ASN A 219 22.77 3.86 -16.02
C ASN A 219 24.06 4.56 -16.50
N LYS A 220 25.07 4.61 -15.63
CA LYS A 220 26.39 5.23 -15.85
C LYS A 220 27.44 4.36 -15.18
N VAL A 221 28.60 4.22 -15.81
CA VAL A 221 29.71 3.40 -15.29
C VAL A 221 30.17 3.88 -13.90
N SER A 222 30.10 5.18 -13.63
CA SER A 222 30.40 5.77 -12.31
C SER A 222 29.42 5.38 -11.20
N CYS A 223 28.23 4.88 -11.56
CA CYS A 223 27.20 4.47 -10.62
C CYS A 223 26.98 2.95 -10.60
N PHE A 224 27.24 2.25 -11.71
CA PHE A 224 27.04 0.81 -11.82
C PHE A 224 28.28 0.14 -12.44
N MET A 225 29.06 -0.54 -11.59
CA MET A 225 30.25 -1.30 -11.99
C MET A 225 29.90 -2.76 -12.29
N LEU A 226 30.64 -3.40 -13.21
CA LEU A 226 30.39 -4.81 -13.58
C LEU A 226 30.49 -5.79 -12.39
N GLN A 227 31.28 -5.48 -11.36
CA GLN A 227 31.40 -6.32 -10.16
C GLN A 227 30.05 -6.51 -9.44
N GLN A 228 29.14 -5.54 -9.53
CA GLN A 228 27.77 -5.61 -8.99
C GLN A 228 26.93 -6.72 -9.63
N ILE A 229 27.35 -7.26 -10.78
CA ILE A 229 26.69 -8.37 -11.45
C ILE A 229 27.01 -9.72 -10.78
N GLU A 230 28.20 -9.85 -10.19
CA GLU A 230 28.70 -11.09 -9.59
C GLU A 230 28.34 -11.22 -8.11
N GLU A 231 28.00 -10.10 -7.46
CA GLU A 231 27.56 -10.07 -6.06
C GLU A 231 26.28 -10.89 -5.81
N SER A 232 26.18 -11.49 -4.63
CA SER A 232 24.97 -12.16 -4.17
C SER A 232 23.90 -11.14 -3.80
N CYS A 233 22.68 -11.37 -4.27
CA CYS A 233 21.55 -10.51 -3.96
C CYS A 233 21.08 -10.70 -2.51
N PRO A 234 20.95 -9.62 -1.72
CA PRO A 234 20.41 -9.70 -0.36
C PRO A 234 18.88 -9.85 -0.32
N ILE A 235 18.21 -9.95 -1.47
CA ILE A 235 16.75 -10.09 -1.61
C ILE A 235 15.93 -8.85 -1.15
N GLY A 236 16.54 -7.91 -0.43
CA GLY A 236 16.00 -6.59 -0.13
C GLY A 236 15.46 -6.46 1.29
N ALA A 237 14.72 -5.39 1.56
CA ALA A 237 14.21 -5.07 2.90
C ALA A 237 13.31 -6.17 3.49
N HIS A 238 12.53 -6.85 2.65
CA HIS A 238 11.58 -7.90 3.05
C HIS A 238 12.17 -9.31 2.93
N ALA A 239 13.49 -9.47 3.06
CA ALA A 239 14.16 -10.75 2.87
C ALA A 239 13.62 -11.85 3.79
N ALA A 240 13.22 -11.51 5.02
CA ALA A 240 12.64 -12.44 5.98
C ALA A 240 11.29 -13.02 5.53
N LEU A 241 10.54 -12.30 4.70
CA LEU A 241 9.24 -12.73 4.17
C LEU A 241 9.37 -13.49 2.85
N ILE A 242 10.44 -13.26 2.09
CA ILE A 242 10.61 -13.79 0.73
C ILE A 242 11.15 -15.22 0.79
N VAL A 243 10.42 -16.15 0.18
CA VAL A 243 10.86 -17.53 -0.03
C VAL A 243 11.82 -17.53 -1.23
N PRO A 244 13.13 -17.73 -1.01
CA PRO A 244 14.10 -17.63 -2.08
C PRO A 244 13.86 -18.70 -3.15
N PRO A 245 14.18 -18.44 -4.43
CA PRO A 245 14.07 -19.46 -5.48
C PRO A 245 14.94 -20.69 -5.22
N THR A 246 15.95 -20.56 -4.36
CA THR A 246 16.79 -21.67 -3.90
C THR A 246 16.07 -22.65 -2.99
N TRP A 247 14.95 -22.27 -2.36
CA TRP A 247 14.15 -23.19 -1.55
C TRP A 247 13.18 -23.99 -2.41
N ILE A 248 12.71 -23.43 -3.53
CA ILE A 248 11.70 -24.05 -4.39
C ILE A 248 12.41 -24.92 -5.43
N VAL A 249 12.25 -26.24 -5.31
CA VAL A 249 12.91 -27.22 -6.18
C VAL A 249 11.89 -27.86 -7.10
N ARG A 250 12.12 -27.74 -8.41
CA ARG A 250 11.39 -28.51 -9.42
C ARG A 250 12.02 -29.88 -9.58
N ILE A 251 11.22 -30.93 -9.43
CA ILE A 251 11.63 -32.32 -9.53
C ILE A 251 11.19 -32.87 -10.88
N ARG A 252 12.12 -33.48 -11.63
CA ARG A 252 11.78 -34.19 -12.86
C ARG A 252 11.30 -35.61 -12.53
N ARG A 253 10.27 -36.08 -13.23
CA ARG A 253 9.79 -37.46 -13.11
C ARG A 253 10.89 -38.39 -13.64
N GLN A 254 11.42 -39.28 -12.80
CA GLN A 254 12.30 -40.34 -13.28
C GLN A 254 11.46 -41.30 -14.13
N GLN A 255 11.62 -41.26 -15.45
CA GLN A 255 11.15 -42.35 -16.30
C GLN A 255 12.08 -43.54 -16.05
N SER A 256 11.54 -44.63 -15.50
CA SER A 256 12.25 -45.90 -15.43
C SER A 256 12.53 -46.38 -16.86
N SER A 257 13.76 -46.19 -17.33
CA SER A 257 14.24 -46.79 -18.57
C SER A 257 14.18 -48.31 -18.43
N MET A 258 13.27 -48.94 -19.17
CA MET A 258 13.32 -50.37 -19.44
C MET A 258 14.59 -50.67 -20.23
N LYS A 259 15.67 -51.03 -19.54
CA LYS A 259 16.74 -51.82 -20.15
C LYS A 259 16.56 -53.27 -19.69
N SER A 260 16.12 -54.07 -20.65
CA SER A 260 15.98 -55.52 -20.53
C SER A 260 17.29 -56.15 -20.08
N SER A 261 17.14 -57.04 -19.09
CA SER A 261 18.14 -57.91 -18.54
C SER A 261 18.76 -58.85 -19.57
N LYS A 262 20.10 -58.97 -19.60
CA LYS A 262 20.77 -60.24 -19.86
C LYS A 262 21.47 -60.72 -18.58
N LYS A 263 20.85 -61.77 -18.00
CA LYS A 263 21.35 -62.75 -17.01
C LYS A 263 22.85 -62.68 -16.68
N LYS A 264 23.16 -62.72 -15.38
CA LYS A 264 23.91 -63.84 -14.79
C LYS A 264 23.56 -64.05 -13.32
N LYS A 265 23.16 -65.28 -13.05
CA LYS A 265 22.74 -65.89 -11.78
C LYS A 265 23.96 -66.06 -10.88
N ARG A 266 23.88 -65.69 -9.59
CA ARG A 266 24.58 -66.41 -8.52
C ARG A 266 23.81 -66.29 -7.21
N THR A 267 23.84 -67.41 -6.50
CA THR A 267 22.97 -67.85 -5.42
C THR A 267 23.44 -67.34 -4.06
N SER A 268 22.47 -67.15 -3.16
CA SER A 268 22.45 -67.68 -1.79
C SER A 268 22.29 -66.69 -0.62
N PHE A 269 21.43 -67.15 0.31
CA PHE A 269 21.27 -66.86 1.74
C PHE A 269 20.41 -65.68 2.24
N LYS A 270 19.19 -66.09 2.64
CA LYS A 270 18.48 -65.88 3.92
C LYS A 270 18.28 -64.46 4.49
N ARG A 271 16.99 -64.07 4.45
CA ARG A 271 16.13 -63.52 5.52
C ARG A 271 16.63 -62.34 6.35
N LYS A 272 15.89 -61.22 6.24
CA LYS A 272 15.02 -60.72 7.35
C LYS A 272 13.92 -59.83 6.79
N SER A 273 12.68 -60.24 7.01
CA SER A 273 11.47 -59.45 6.78
C SER A 273 11.32 -58.44 7.91
N SER A 274 11.56 -57.15 7.64
CA SER A 274 11.03 -56.06 8.46
C SER A 274 9.86 -55.43 7.73
N LYS A 275 8.68 -55.62 8.32
CA LYS A 275 7.40 -54.96 8.07
C LYS A 275 7.62 -53.50 7.61
N LYS A 276 7.48 -53.23 6.32
CA LYS A 276 7.37 -51.87 5.78
C LYS A 276 5.87 -51.61 5.65
N GLY A 277 5.34 -50.82 6.57
CA GLY A 277 3.95 -50.38 6.54
C GLY A 277 3.63 -49.75 5.18
N ALA A 278 2.42 -50.00 4.72
CA ALA A 278 1.86 -49.38 3.53
C ALA A 278 1.87 -47.85 3.68
N GLU A 279 2.79 -47.17 3.00
CA GLU A 279 2.58 -45.76 2.64
C GLU A 279 1.72 -45.75 1.38
N GLU A 280 0.43 -45.55 1.56
CA GLU A 280 -0.52 -45.26 0.50
C GLU A 280 -0.10 -43.98 -0.27
N GLY A 281 -0.08 -44.07 -1.60
CA GLY A 281 -0.62 -43.02 -2.46
C GLY A 281 0.03 -41.64 -2.53
N ARG A 282 1.36 -41.45 -2.36
CA ARG A 282 1.97 -40.15 -2.70
C ARG A 282 1.94 -39.89 -4.21
N GLN A 283 0.89 -39.21 -4.67
CA GLN A 283 0.83 -38.58 -5.99
C GLN A 283 2.09 -37.74 -6.20
N TRP A 284 2.82 -38.02 -7.27
CA TRP A 284 4.07 -37.32 -7.59
C TRP A 284 3.79 -35.83 -7.79
N LYS A 285 4.44 -34.97 -6.98
CA LYS A 285 4.33 -33.51 -7.08
C LYS A 285 5.56 -32.95 -7.81
N PRO A 286 5.39 -32.10 -8.84
CA PRO A 286 6.48 -31.53 -9.64
C PRO A 286 7.36 -30.53 -8.89
N PHE A 287 6.88 -29.97 -7.77
CA PHE A 287 7.62 -29.02 -6.93
C PHE A 287 7.68 -29.45 -5.47
N ILE A 288 8.81 -29.19 -4.82
CA ILE A 288 9.00 -29.34 -3.38
C ILE A 288 9.71 -28.11 -2.83
N ILE A 289 9.21 -27.60 -1.70
CA ILE A 289 9.86 -26.54 -0.94
C ILE A 289 10.80 -27.15 0.09
N ARG A 290 12.07 -26.76 0.04
CA ARG A 290 13.14 -27.17 0.96
C ARG A 290 13.59 -25.95 1.76
N PRO A 291 12.87 -25.60 2.84
CA PRO A 291 13.21 -24.45 3.66
C PRO A 291 14.52 -24.66 4.42
N ILE A 292 15.24 -23.58 4.66
CA ILE A 292 16.40 -23.56 5.55
C ILE A 292 15.92 -22.98 6.88
N PRO A 293 15.92 -23.75 7.99
CA PRO A 293 15.50 -23.24 9.28
C PRO A 293 16.31 -22.01 9.68
N SER A 294 15.61 -20.94 10.05
CA SER A 294 16.20 -19.73 10.62
C SER A 294 15.15 -19.05 11.50
N PRO A 295 15.47 -18.69 12.75
CA PRO A 295 14.52 -18.03 13.64
C PRO A 295 14.18 -16.61 13.20
N LEU A 296 15.04 -15.98 12.39
CA LEU A 296 14.84 -14.64 11.84
C LEU A 296 13.92 -14.63 10.62
N MET A 297 13.75 -15.78 9.96
CA MET A 297 12.89 -15.90 8.78
C MET A 297 11.43 -16.01 9.22
N LYS A 298 10.56 -15.25 8.55
CA LYS A 298 9.10 -15.29 8.71
C LYS A 298 8.45 -15.45 7.33
N PRO A 299 8.68 -16.56 6.61
CA PRO A 299 8.27 -16.68 5.22
C PRO A 299 6.78 -16.43 5.03
N LEU A 300 6.39 -15.70 3.98
CA LEU A 300 5.01 -15.30 3.74
C LEU A 300 4.38 -16.07 2.58
N VAL A 301 3.14 -16.50 2.72
CA VAL A 301 2.27 -16.89 1.60
C VAL A 301 1.11 -15.89 1.51
N VAL A 302 0.86 -15.38 0.30
CA VAL A 302 -0.19 -14.39 0.05
C VAL A 302 -1.29 -15.05 -0.77
N PHE A 303 -2.51 -15.03 -0.25
CA PHE A 303 -3.71 -15.43 -0.97
C PHE A 303 -4.49 -14.18 -1.35
N VAL A 304 -4.80 -14.02 -2.63
CA VAL A 304 -5.52 -12.85 -3.15
C VAL A 304 -6.79 -13.29 -3.83
N ASN A 305 -7.91 -12.68 -3.47
CA ASN A 305 -9.14 -12.75 -4.24
C ASN A 305 -9.15 -11.61 -5.28
N PRO A 306 -8.98 -11.90 -6.58
CA PRO A 306 -8.82 -10.84 -7.60
C PRO A 306 -10.06 -9.96 -7.76
N LYS A 307 -11.25 -10.49 -7.45
CA LYS A 307 -12.54 -9.80 -7.60
C LYS A 307 -12.81 -8.80 -6.46
N SER A 308 -12.10 -8.90 -5.33
CA SER A 308 -12.33 -8.01 -4.19
C SER A 308 -11.87 -6.57 -4.45
N GLY A 309 -12.53 -5.63 -3.75
CA GLY A 309 -12.18 -4.21 -3.77
C GLY A 309 -12.50 -3.47 -5.07
N GLY A 310 -13.49 -3.92 -5.84
CA GLY A 310 -13.77 -3.33 -7.17
C GLY A 310 -12.61 -3.59 -8.15
N ASN A 311 -12.17 -4.85 -8.23
CA ASN A 311 -11.02 -5.30 -9.04
C ASN A 311 -9.63 -4.80 -8.58
N GLN A 312 -9.52 -4.21 -7.38
CA GLN A 312 -8.22 -3.92 -6.76
C GLN A 312 -7.39 -5.18 -6.52
N GLY A 313 -8.05 -6.32 -6.24
CA GLY A 313 -7.38 -7.62 -6.03
C GLY A 313 -6.41 -7.99 -7.16
N THR A 314 -6.80 -7.79 -8.43
CA THR A 314 -5.91 -8.04 -9.58
C THR A 314 -4.65 -7.18 -9.57
N LYS A 315 -4.76 -5.89 -9.23
CA LYS A 315 -3.60 -4.98 -9.13
C LYS A 315 -2.68 -5.38 -7.97
N ILE A 316 -3.27 -5.79 -6.86
CA ILE A 316 -2.55 -6.26 -5.65
C ILE A 316 -1.81 -7.56 -5.94
N LEU A 317 -2.46 -8.53 -6.59
CA LEU A 317 -1.85 -9.79 -7.05
C LEU A 317 -0.57 -9.52 -7.86
N GLN A 318 -0.67 -8.67 -8.90
CA GLN A 318 0.47 -8.28 -9.74
C GLN A 318 1.58 -7.53 -8.98
N SER A 319 1.22 -6.83 -7.91
CA SER A 319 2.16 -6.04 -7.13
C SER A 319 2.89 -6.91 -6.12
N PHE A 320 2.22 -7.86 -5.46
CA PHE A 320 2.90 -8.85 -4.62
C PHE A 320 3.84 -9.75 -5.41
N MET A 321 3.52 -10.14 -6.65
CA MET A 321 4.47 -10.89 -7.50
C MET A 321 5.76 -10.12 -7.81
N TRP A 322 5.70 -8.78 -7.77
CA TRP A 322 6.88 -7.92 -7.87
C TRP A 322 7.70 -7.93 -6.59
N TYR A 323 7.06 -7.69 -5.43
CA TYR A 323 7.74 -7.61 -4.14
C TYR A 323 8.28 -8.96 -3.64
N LEU A 324 7.51 -10.03 -3.83
CA LEU A 324 7.81 -11.38 -3.35
C LEU A 324 8.30 -12.30 -4.47
N ASN A 325 8.61 -13.55 -4.14
CA ASN A 325 8.71 -14.59 -5.16
C ASN A 325 7.30 -14.84 -5.73
N PRO A 326 7.08 -14.82 -7.06
CA PRO A 326 5.75 -15.04 -7.65
C PRO A 326 5.08 -16.33 -7.18
N ARG A 327 5.87 -17.35 -6.81
CA ARG A 327 5.40 -18.63 -6.26
C ARG A 327 4.89 -18.55 -4.82
N GLN A 328 4.97 -17.40 -4.16
CA GLN A 328 4.35 -17.15 -2.85
C GLN A 328 2.95 -16.53 -2.97
N VAL A 329 2.55 -16.13 -4.17
CA VAL A 329 1.35 -15.34 -4.41
C VAL A 329 0.34 -16.22 -5.16
N PHE A 330 -0.76 -16.53 -4.49
CA PHE A 330 -1.81 -17.41 -4.97
C PHE A 330 -3.07 -16.62 -5.30
N ASP A 331 -3.61 -16.89 -6.48
CA ASP A 331 -4.92 -16.41 -6.90
C ASP A 331 -5.98 -17.40 -6.40
N LEU A 332 -6.85 -16.93 -5.51
CA LEU A 332 -7.90 -17.75 -4.91
C LEU A 332 -8.97 -18.21 -5.91
N SER A 333 -9.11 -17.54 -7.05
CA SER A 333 -9.99 -18.01 -8.14
C SER A 333 -9.44 -19.26 -8.84
N GLN A 334 -8.16 -19.58 -8.65
CA GLN A 334 -7.46 -20.71 -9.27
C GLN A 334 -7.27 -21.86 -8.27
N GLY A 335 -8.36 -22.55 -7.93
CA GLY A 335 -8.29 -23.76 -7.08
C GLY A 335 -8.25 -23.51 -5.56
N GLY A 336 -8.43 -22.26 -5.12
CA GLY A 336 -8.53 -21.89 -3.71
C GLY A 336 -7.22 -22.02 -2.91
N PRO A 337 -7.28 -21.95 -1.56
CA PRO A 337 -6.08 -21.88 -0.74
C PRO A 337 -5.41 -23.24 -0.46
N LYS A 338 -6.15 -24.35 -0.62
CA LYS A 338 -5.72 -25.69 -0.18
C LYS A 338 -4.38 -26.13 -0.78
N GLU A 339 -4.18 -25.93 -2.08
CA GLU A 339 -2.92 -26.33 -2.75
C GLU A 339 -1.72 -25.54 -2.23
N GLY A 340 -1.87 -24.22 -2.04
CA GLY A 340 -0.82 -23.37 -1.49
C GLY A 340 -0.46 -23.74 -0.06
N LEU A 341 -1.46 -23.98 0.79
CA LEU A 341 -1.25 -24.40 2.18
C LEU A 341 -0.49 -25.74 2.27
N GLU A 342 -0.89 -26.72 1.47
CA GLU A 342 -0.24 -28.03 1.43
C GLU A 342 1.20 -27.94 0.88
N LEU A 343 1.45 -27.10 -0.12
CA LEU A 343 2.79 -26.93 -0.69
C LEU A 343 3.78 -26.31 0.31
N TYR A 344 3.31 -25.34 1.11
CA TYR A 344 4.11 -24.61 2.09
C TYR A 344 4.10 -25.23 3.50
N ARG A 345 3.43 -26.38 3.70
CA ARG A 345 3.21 -26.98 5.02
C ARG A 345 4.46 -27.29 5.87
N LYS A 346 5.61 -27.44 5.22
CA LYS A 346 6.89 -27.75 5.88
C LYS A 346 7.74 -26.51 6.17
N VAL A 347 7.24 -25.32 5.81
CA VAL A 347 7.96 -24.07 6.01
C VAL A 347 7.77 -23.60 7.45
N HIS A 348 8.88 -23.49 8.18
CA HIS A 348 8.91 -23.04 9.57
C HIS A 348 8.58 -21.55 9.66
N ASN A 349 7.92 -21.16 10.76
CA ASN A 349 7.56 -19.75 11.05
C ASN A 349 6.79 -19.07 9.90
N LEU A 350 5.98 -19.86 9.18
CA LEU A 350 5.18 -19.39 8.05
C LEU A 350 4.11 -18.40 8.52
N ARG A 351 3.96 -17.29 7.80
CA ARG A 351 2.86 -16.34 7.93
C ARG A 351 1.97 -16.38 6.68
N ILE A 352 0.70 -16.05 6.84
CA ILE A 352 -0.26 -15.97 5.74
C ILE A 352 -0.80 -14.54 5.66
N LEU A 353 -0.96 -14.00 4.45
CA LEU A 353 -1.69 -12.76 4.19
C LEU A 353 -2.90 -13.06 3.32
N ALA A 354 -4.10 -12.85 3.86
CA ALA A 354 -5.37 -12.95 3.17
C ALA A 354 -5.79 -11.59 2.61
N CYS A 355 -5.84 -11.45 1.28
CA CYS A 355 -6.27 -10.22 0.60
C CYS A 355 -7.69 -10.40 0.05
N GLY A 356 -8.67 -9.85 0.76
CA GLY A 356 -10.10 -10.05 0.47
C GLY A 356 -11.00 -9.38 1.51
N GLY A 357 -12.27 -9.77 1.54
CA GLY A 357 -13.18 -9.43 2.65
C GLY A 357 -13.19 -10.51 3.74
N ASP A 358 -14.05 -10.36 4.74
CA ASP A 358 -14.16 -11.29 5.87
C ASP A 358 -14.38 -12.76 5.44
N GLY A 359 -15.28 -13.00 4.47
CA GLY A 359 -15.49 -14.35 3.91
C GLY A 359 -14.25 -14.98 3.25
N THR A 360 -13.34 -14.17 2.71
CA THR A 360 -12.05 -14.68 2.18
C THR A 360 -11.13 -15.16 3.32
N VAL A 361 -11.13 -14.45 4.45
CA VAL A 361 -10.39 -14.84 5.65
C VAL A 361 -10.98 -16.13 6.23
N GLY A 362 -12.31 -16.18 6.39
CA GLY A 362 -13.02 -17.36 6.87
C GLY A 362 -12.74 -18.61 6.02
N TRP A 363 -12.74 -18.49 4.69
CA TRP A 363 -12.41 -19.61 3.80
C TRP A 363 -10.99 -20.16 4.03
N ILE A 364 -10.00 -19.28 4.21
CA ILE A 364 -8.62 -19.68 4.51
C ILE A 364 -8.53 -20.37 5.87
N LEU A 365 -9.21 -19.83 6.90
CA LEU A 365 -9.23 -20.42 8.24
C LEU A 365 -9.87 -21.82 8.25
N SER A 366 -10.99 -22.02 7.54
CA SER A 366 -11.62 -23.33 7.39
C SER A 366 -10.71 -24.31 6.65
N CYS A 367 -9.98 -23.86 5.62
CA CYS A 367 -8.99 -24.70 4.97
C CYS A 367 -7.81 -25.05 5.90
N LEU A 368 -7.37 -24.13 6.77
CA LEU A 368 -6.33 -24.39 7.77
C LEU A 368 -6.74 -25.42 8.82
N ASP A 369 -8.04 -25.51 9.15
CA ASP A 369 -8.56 -26.54 10.05
C ASP A 369 -8.49 -27.95 9.45
N GLU A 370 -8.73 -28.07 8.15
CA GLU A 370 -8.65 -29.36 7.45
C GLU A 370 -7.21 -29.85 7.27
N GLN A 371 -6.23 -28.95 7.29
CA GLN A 371 -4.82 -29.29 7.08
C GLN A 371 -4.11 -29.64 8.40
N THR A 372 -3.23 -30.64 8.34
CA THR A 372 -2.40 -31.06 9.49
C THR A 372 -1.14 -30.17 9.62
N LEU A 373 -1.34 -28.86 9.79
CA LEU A 373 -0.27 -27.89 10.05
C LEU A 373 -0.05 -27.74 11.56
N ASN A 374 1.19 -27.94 12.02
CA ASN A 374 1.53 -27.73 13.42
C ASN A 374 2.93 -27.07 13.56
N PRO A 375 3.04 -25.87 14.15
CA PRO A 375 1.94 -25.00 14.59
C PRO A 375 1.15 -24.44 13.40
N LYS A 376 -0.13 -24.08 13.61
CA LYS A 376 -0.94 -23.41 12.60
C LYS A 376 -0.36 -22.00 12.33
N PRO A 377 -0.09 -21.62 11.07
CA PRO A 377 0.49 -20.32 10.74
C PRO A 377 -0.49 -19.18 11.05
N PRO A 378 -0.01 -18.03 11.57
CA PRO A 378 -0.86 -16.88 11.82
C PRO A 378 -1.30 -16.18 10.53
N VAL A 379 -2.52 -15.66 10.50
CA VAL A 379 -3.15 -15.01 9.34
C VAL A 379 -3.27 -13.50 9.53
N ALA A 380 -2.67 -12.72 8.63
CA ALA A 380 -2.89 -11.28 8.47
C ALA A 380 -3.99 -11.00 7.44
N VAL A 381 -4.62 -9.82 7.52
CA VAL A 381 -5.70 -9.41 6.63
C VAL A 381 -5.32 -8.14 5.87
N LEU A 382 -5.47 -8.15 4.54
CA LEU A 382 -5.50 -6.96 3.72
C LEU A 382 -6.96 -6.67 3.32
N PRO A 383 -7.62 -5.65 3.90
CA PRO A 383 -9.06 -5.45 3.80
C PRO A 383 -9.48 -4.92 2.42
N LEU A 384 -9.97 -5.81 1.56
CA LEU A 384 -10.48 -5.47 0.22
C LEU A 384 -12.01 -5.57 0.12
N GLY A 385 -12.70 -6.03 1.18
CA GLY A 385 -14.16 -6.12 1.22
C GLY A 385 -14.86 -4.77 1.48
N THR A 386 -16.19 -4.80 1.62
CA THR A 386 -17.01 -3.65 2.02
C THR A 386 -17.15 -3.54 3.55
N GLY A 387 -17.40 -4.68 4.21
CA GLY A 387 -17.59 -4.84 5.66
C GLY A 387 -16.28 -4.70 6.42
N ASN A 388 -15.37 -5.68 6.34
CA ASN A 388 -14.01 -5.70 6.91
C ASN A 388 -13.96 -5.49 8.43
N ASP A 389 -14.91 -6.06 9.16
CA ASP A 389 -15.02 -5.89 10.61
C ASP A 389 -13.91 -6.64 11.35
N LEU A 390 -13.50 -7.81 10.87
CA LEU A 390 -12.36 -8.54 11.42
C LEU A 390 -11.06 -7.75 11.24
N ALA A 391 -10.87 -7.14 10.07
CA ALA A 391 -9.70 -6.32 9.80
C ALA A 391 -9.63 -5.08 10.71
N ARG A 392 -10.76 -4.43 11.01
CA ARG A 392 -10.82 -3.33 11.99
C ARG A 392 -10.45 -3.79 13.39
N THR A 393 -10.99 -4.94 13.82
CA THR A 393 -10.66 -5.55 15.12
C THR A 393 -9.15 -5.82 15.25
N LEU A 394 -8.52 -6.25 14.16
CA LEU A 394 -7.10 -6.55 14.10
C LEU A 394 -6.20 -5.35 13.71
N ASN A 395 -6.74 -4.12 13.76
CA ASN A 395 -6.05 -2.85 13.43
C ASN A 395 -5.54 -2.72 11.98
N TRP A 396 -6.01 -3.54 11.05
CA TRP A 396 -5.69 -3.41 9.61
C TRP A 396 -6.52 -2.34 8.90
N GLY A 397 -7.58 -1.85 9.54
CA GLY A 397 -8.44 -0.77 9.05
C GLY A 397 -9.65 -1.26 8.24
N GLY A 398 -10.50 -0.32 7.85
CA GLY A 398 -11.78 -0.62 7.19
C GLY A 398 -11.71 -0.89 5.69
N GLY A 399 -10.54 -0.67 5.07
CA GLY A 399 -10.34 -0.88 3.65
C GLY A 399 -8.95 -0.45 3.21
N TYR A 400 -8.43 -1.09 2.17
CA TYR A 400 -7.19 -0.67 1.53
C TYR A 400 -7.41 0.65 0.75
N THR A 401 -6.45 1.57 0.90
CA THR A 401 -6.43 2.94 0.35
C THR A 401 -5.13 3.23 -0.41
N ASP A 402 -4.63 2.24 -1.15
CA ASP A 402 -3.39 2.34 -1.94
C ASP A 402 -2.11 2.68 -1.13
N GLU A 403 -2.11 2.40 0.18
CA GLU A 403 -0.90 2.42 1.00
C GLU A 403 0.21 1.55 0.37
N PRO A 404 1.48 2.00 0.31
CA PRO A 404 2.53 1.21 -0.30
C PRO A 404 2.60 -0.22 0.26
N LEU A 405 2.47 -1.23 -0.61
CA LEU A 405 2.49 -2.63 -0.18
C LEU A 405 3.77 -3.03 0.56
N SER A 406 4.87 -2.31 0.36
CA SER A 406 6.08 -2.45 1.17
C SER A 406 5.82 -2.22 2.65
N LYS A 407 4.98 -1.25 3.02
CA LYS A 407 4.60 -0.96 4.40
C LYS A 407 3.66 -2.04 4.96
N ILE A 408 2.74 -2.54 4.13
CA ILE A 408 1.91 -3.71 4.48
C ILE A 408 2.80 -4.93 4.81
N LEU A 409 3.81 -5.22 3.98
CA LEU A 409 4.76 -6.30 4.24
C LEU A 409 5.49 -6.13 5.57
N SER A 410 5.98 -4.92 5.89
CA SER A 410 6.58 -4.64 7.21
C SER A 410 5.60 -4.90 8.35
N HIS A 411 4.34 -4.47 8.22
CA HIS A 411 3.32 -4.77 9.23
C HIS A 411 3.01 -6.26 9.36
N VAL A 412 3.06 -7.03 8.27
CA VAL A 412 2.93 -8.49 8.31
C VAL A 412 4.14 -9.14 8.97
N GLU A 413 5.34 -8.58 8.82
CA GLU A 413 6.55 -9.08 9.47
C GLU A 413 6.57 -8.80 10.98
N ASP A 414 6.24 -7.57 11.37
CA ASP A 414 6.34 -7.06 12.74
C ASP A 414 5.08 -7.32 13.58
N GLY A 415 3.95 -7.61 12.93
CA GLY A 415 2.66 -7.82 13.57
C GLY A 415 2.71 -8.89 14.66
N THR A 416 1.98 -8.62 15.74
CA THR A 416 1.82 -9.51 16.90
C THR A 416 0.86 -10.64 16.56
N VAL A 417 1.13 -11.83 17.09
CA VAL A 417 0.22 -12.96 16.96
C VAL A 417 -0.78 -12.90 18.12
N VAL A 418 -2.07 -12.85 17.79
CA VAL A 418 -3.19 -12.88 18.73
C VAL A 418 -4.07 -14.10 18.43
N GLN A 419 -4.86 -14.54 19.41
CA GLN A 419 -5.85 -15.59 19.18
C GLN A 419 -7.16 -14.98 18.68
N LEU A 420 -7.92 -15.77 17.95
CA LEU A 420 -9.29 -15.48 17.55
C LEU A 420 -10.13 -16.71 17.83
N ASP A 421 -11.09 -16.60 18.73
CA ASP A 421 -12.09 -17.62 18.99
C ASP A 421 -12.93 -17.86 17.74
N ARG A 422 -13.34 -19.11 17.54
CA ARG A 422 -14.16 -19.53 16.40
C ARG A 422 -15.25 -20.44 16.92
N TRP A 423 -16.44 -20.32 16.35
CA TRP A 423 -17.65 -20.88 16.94
C TRP A 423 -18.37 -21.79 15.97
N ASN A 424 -18.72 -22.99 16.43
CA ASN A 424 -19.51 -23.95 15.66
C ASN A 424 -20.99 -23.55 15.67
N LEU A 425 -21.66 -23.80 14.54
CA LEU A 425 -23.12 -23.72 14.39
C LEU A 425 -23.64 -25.11 14.01
N LYS A 426 -24.35 -25.75 14.93
CA LYS A 426 -25.03 -27.03 14.66
C LYS A 426 -26.53 -26.79 14.57
N VAL A 427 -27.11 -27.11 13.41
CA VAL A 427 -28.52 -26.88 13.10
C VAL A 427 -29.24 -28.22 12.99
N GLU A 428 -30.35 -28.33 13.70
CA GLU A 428 -31.25 -29.48 13.66
C GLU A 428 -32.67 -29.00 13.39
N PRO A 429 -33.49 -29.71 12.60
CA PRO A 429 -34.89 -29.33 12.39
C PRO A 429 -35.66 -29.26 13.70
N ASN A 430 -36.56 -28.29 13.85
CA ASN A 430 -37.43 -28.22 15.03
C ASN A 430 -38.68 -29.11 14.83
N PRO A 431 -38.80 -30.26 15.52
CA PRO A 431 -39.94 -31.17 15.33
C PRO A 431 -41.26 -30.61 15.89
N SER A 432 -41.21 -29.54 16.69
CA SER A 432 -42.40 -28.91 17.27
C SER A 432 -43.04 -27.83 16.38
N ALA A 433 -42.43 -27.50 15.24
CA ALA A 433 -42.97 -26.54 14.28
C ALA A 433 -43.83 -27.25 13.22
N GLY A 434 -44.95 -26.63 12.82
CA GLY A 434 -45.85 -27.17 11.79
C GLY A 434 -45.19 -27.21 10.40
N SER A 435 -45.51 -28.23 9.60
CA SER A 435 -44.95 -28.50 8.28
C SER A 435 -45.53 -27.60 7.17
N GLU A 436 -45.35 -26.28 7.25
CA GLU A 436 -45.59 -25.40 6.10
C GLU A 436 -44.31 -25.26 5.28
N VAL A 437 -44.21 -26.04 4.20
CA VAL A 437 -43.03 -26.08 3.34
C VAL A 437 -43.15 -24.96 2.29
N ASP A 438 -42.39 -23.89 2.50
CA ASP A 438 -42.18 -22.85 1.50
C ASP A 438 -40.94 -23.21 0.66
N GLU A 439 -41.01 -23.08 -0.66
CA GLU A 439 -39.94 -23.45 -1.59
C GLU A 439 -38.66 -22.59 -1.42
N GLN A 440 -38.75 -21.46 -0.73
CA GLN A 440 -37.66 -20.51 -0.50
C GLN A 440 -36.88 -20.73 0.81
N GLN A 441 -37.21 -21.76 1.59
CA GLN A 441 -36.56 -22.08 2.87
C GLN A 441 -35.43 -23.12 2.72
N THR A 442 -34.44 -23.06 3.60
CA THR A 442 -33.38 -24.06 3.72
C THR A 442 -33.30 -24.64 5.13
N ASP A 443 -33.02 -25.95 5.24
CA ASP A 443 -32.78 -26.65 6.51
C ASP A 443 -31.30 -26.55 6.97
N LYS A 444 -30.45 -25.88 6.18
CA LYS A 444 -29.01 -25.76 6.42
C LYS A 444 -28.56 -24.31 6.34
N LEU A 445 -27.63 -23.96 7.22
CA LEU A 445 -26.89 -22.70 7.16
C LEU A 445 -25.85 -22.72 6.04
N PRO A 446 -25.48 -21.54 5.49
CA PRO A 446 -24.43 -21.43 4.49
C PRO A 446 -23.04 -21.79 5.04
N LEU A 447 -22.83 -21.58 6.34
CA LEU A 447 -21.58 -21.87 7.05
C LEU A 447 -21.90 -22.59 8.38
N ASP A 448 -21.06 -23.55 8.75
CA ASP A 448 -21.11 -24.30 10.01
C ASP A 448 -20.20 -23.70 11.09
N VAL A 449 -19.48 -22.62 10.76
CA VAL A 449 -18.56 -21.90 11.64
C VAL A 449 -18.64 -20.40 11.35
N PHE A 450 -18.58 -19.58 12.39
CA PHE A 450 -18.37 -18.14 12.25
C PHE A 450 -17.16 -17.67 13.05
N ASN A 451 -16.60 -16.55 12.57
CA ASN A 451 -15.39 -15.91 13.08
C ASN A 451 -15.70 -14.50 13.59
N ASN A 452 -16.76 -13.87 13.07
CA ASN A 452 -17.13 -12.50 13.44
C ASN A 452 -18.44 -12.51 14.23
N TYR A 453 -19.52 -12.96 13.60
CA TYR A 453 -20.84 -12.94 14.21
C TYR A 453 -21.88 -13.81 13.49
N PHE A 454 -22.90 -14.21 14.23
CA PHE A 454 -24.12 -14.83 13.74
C PHE A 454 -25.30 -13.94 14.13
N SER A 455 -26.22 -13.64 13.21
CA SER A 455 -27.43 -12.86 13.54
C SER A 455 -28.70 -13.42 12.94
N LEU A 456 -29.83 -13.06 13.55
CA LEU A 456 -31.16 -13.37 13.07
C LEU A 456 -32.11 -12.17 13.23
N GLY A 457 -33.15 -12.15 12.41
CA GLY A 457 -34.15 -11.10 12.41
C GLY A 457 -33.87 -10.02 11.37
N PHE A 458 -34.18 -8.78 11.71
CA PHE A 458 -34.20 -7.68 10.73
C PHE A 458 -32.87 -7.48 9.99
N ASP A 459 -31.75 -7.42 10.71
CA ASP A 459 -30.40 -7.27 10.12
C ASP A 459 -30.07 -8.36 9.10
N ALA A 460 -30.35 -9.61 9.46
CA ALA A 460 -30.15 -10.73 8.57
C ALA A 460 -31.09 -10.67 7.34
N GLY A 461 -32.30 -10.16 7.51
CA GLY A 461 -33.23 -9.87 6.42
C GLY A 461 -32.70 -8.84 5.42
N VAL A 462 -32.16 -7.72 5.91
CA VAL A 462 -31.51 -6.69 5.08
C VAL A 462 -30.29 -7.27 4.35
N THR A 463 -29.52 -8.11 5.04
CA THR A 463 -28.36 -8.80 4.45
C THR A 463 -28.79 -9.77 3.34
N LEU A 464 -29.90 -10.50 3.53
CA LEU A 464 -30.48 -11.40 2.53
C LEU A 464 -30.93 -10.63 1.28
N GLU A 465 -31.67 -9.53 1.47
CA GLU A 465 -32.14 -8.67 0.37
C GLU A 465 -30.96 -8.07 -0.42
N PHE A 466 -29.91 -7.64 0.28
CA PHE A 466 -28.66 -7.20 -0.35
C PHE A 466 -28.01 -8.32 -1.18
N HIS A 467 -27.95 -9.53 -0.65
CA HIS A 467 -27.34 -10.68 -1.32
C HIS A 467 -28.09 -11.05 -2.60
N GLU A 468 -29.41 -11.19 -2.53
CA GLU A 468 -30.28 -11.48 -3.67
C GLU A 468 -30.17 -10.39 -4.76
N SER A 469 -30.16 -9.12 -4.34
CA SER A 469 -29.97 -7.98 -5.24
C SER A 469 -28.62 -7.99 -5.93
N ARG A 470 -27.55 -8.36 -5.19
CA ARG A 470 -26.18 -8.46 -5.69
C ARG A 470 -26.00 -9.60 -6.68
N GLU A 471 -26.62 -10.75 -6.41
CA GLU A 471 -26.62 -11.89 -7.34
C GLU A 471 -27.39 -11.60 -8.62
N ALA A 472 -28.53 -10.91 -8.50
CA ALA A 472 -29.32 -10.50 -9.65
C ALA A 472 -28.63 -9.43 -10.51
N ASN A 473 -27.83 -8.53 -9.91
CA ASN A 473 -27.21 -7.40 -10.62
C ASN A 473 -25.72 -7.15 -10.25
N PRO A 474 -24.78 -8.08 -10.51
CA PRO A 474 -23.39 -7.96 -10.03
C PRO A 474 -22.66 -6.66 -10.40
N GLU A 475 -22.93 -6.11 -11.59
CA GLU A 475 -22.33 -4.87 -12.10
C GLU A 475 -22.67 -3.63 -11.26
N LYS A 476 -23.84 -3.62 -10.58
CA LYS A 476 -24.25 -2.49 -9.75
C LYS A 476 -23.50 -2.44 -8.41
N PHE A 477 -22.93 -3.56 -7.98
CA PHE A 477 -22.33 -3.76 -6.64
C PHE A 477 -20.79 -3.83 -6.67
N ASN A 478 -20.17 -3.34 -7.75
CA ASN A 478 -18.72 -3.29 -7.92
C ASN A 478 -18.03 -2.16 -7.12
N SER A 479 -18.80 -1.32 -6.41
CA SER A 479 -18.31 -0.19 -5.63
C SER A 479 -18.64 -0.34 -4.14
N ARG A 480 -17.62 -0.25 -3.28
CA ARG A 480 -17.81 -0.25 -1.82
C ARG A 480 -18.76 0.86 -1.36
N PHE A 481 -18.69 2.03 -1.98
CA PHE A 481 -19.56 3.17 -1.65
C PHE A 481 -21.02 2.84 -1.96
N ARG A 482 -21.32 2.36 -3.18
CA ARG A 482 -22.68 1.98 -3.58
C ARG A 482 -23.23 0.86 -2.70
N ASN A 483 -22.38 -0.10 -2.35
CA ASN A 483 -22.76 -1.20 -1.46
C ASN A 483 -23.14 -0.68 -0.08
N LYS A 484 -22.39 0.26 0.50
CA LYS A 484 -22.75 0.89 1.79
C LYS A 484 -24.06 1.67 1.71
N MET A 485 -24.29 2.40 0.61
CA MET A 485 -25.51 3.20 0.42
C MET A 485 -26.78 2.34 0.38
N PHE A 486 -26.70 1.11 -0.13
CA PHE A 486 -27.81 0.15 -0.09
C PHE A 486 -28.29 -0.11 1.34
N TYR A 487 -27.36 -0.43 2.25
CA TYR A 487 -27.68 -0.72 3.66
C TYR A 487 -28.33 0.47 4.36
N ALA A 488 -27.91 1.70 4.05
CA ALA A 488 -28.52 2.91 4.58
C ALA A 488 -29.97 3.10 4.08
N GLY A 489 -30.23 2.87 2.79
CA GLY A 489 -31.56 3.06 2.18
C GLY A 489 -32.60 2.03 2.61
N VAL A 490 -32.22 0.76 2.75
CA VAL A 490 -33.14 -0.30 3.20
C VAL A 490 -33.51 -0.13 4.67
N SER A 491 -32.55 0.23 5.53
CA SER A 491 -32.79 0.43 6.96
C SER A 491 -33.78 1.56 7.26
N ALA A 492 -33.88 2.56 6.38
CA ALA A 492 -34.78 3.70 6.54
C ALA A 492 -36.24 3.43 6.09
N SER A 493 -36.49 2.36 5.32
CA SER A 493 -37.75 2.15 4.60
C SER A 493 -38.64 1.02 5.13
N GLN A 494 -38.17 0.21 6.09
CA GLN A 494 -38.89 -0.96 6.60
C GLN A 494 -39.24 -0.87 8.09
N HIS A 495 -40.43 -1.38 8.45
CA HIS A 495 -40.90 -1.52 9.84
C HIS A 495 -41.11 -3.01 10.19
N PRO A 496 -40.07 -3.72 10.65
CA PRO A 496 -40.13 -5.16 10.88
C PRO A 496 -40.95 -5.54 12.11
N ALA A 497 -41.57 -6.73 12.07
CA ALA A 497 -42.23 -7.33 13.22
C ALA A 497 -41.20 -7.81 14.27
N PRO A 498 -41.54 -7.83 15.58
CA PRO A 498 -40.66 -8.35 16.64
C PRO A 498 -40.40 -9.86 16.51
N LEU A 499 -39.23 -10.31 16.98
CA LEU A 499 -38.81 -11.74 16.95
C LEU A 499 -39.61 -12.67 17.89
N CYS A 500 -40.20 -12.07 18.92
CA CYS A 500 -40.69 -12.70 20.14
C CYS A 500 -41.63 -13.92 20.01
N PRO A 501 -42.66 -13.97 19.14
CA PRO A 501 -43.57 -15.12 19.15
C PRO A 501 -42.94 -16.40 18.59
N SER A 502 -41.75 -16.32 17.99
CA SER A 502 -41.13 -17.40 17.24
C SER A 502 -39.80 -17.93 17.77
N LEU A 503 -39.34 -17.46 18.94
CA LEU A 503 -37.97 -17.70 19.41
C LEU A 503 -37.91 -18.11 20.89
N ARG A 504 -37.08 -19.13 21.20
CA ARG A 504 -36.59 -19.40 22.56
C ARG A 504 -35.06 -19.29 22.57
N LEU A 505 -34.54 -18.65 23.61
CA LEU A 505 -33.11 -18.37 23.78
C LEU A 505 -32.63 -18.87 25.13
N GLN A 506 -31.66 -19.79 25.11
CA GLN A 506 -30.96 -20.25 26.30
C GLN A 506 -29.45 -20.01 26.15
N CYS A 507 -28.84 -19.46 27.20
CA CYS A 507 -27.41 -19.15 27.25
C CYS A 507 -26.82 -19.73 28.54
N ASP A 508 -25.82 -20.61 28.43
CA ASP A 508 -25.22 -21.35 29.56
C ASP A 508 -26.29 -21.96 30.50
N GLY A 509 -27.35 -22.53 29.93
CA GLY A 509 -28.48 -23.12 30.67
C GLY A 509 -29.52 -22.12 31.18
N THR A 510 -29.25 -20.81 31.15
CA THR A 510 -30.19 -19.76 31.58
C THR A 510 -31.16 -19.40 30.45
N ASP A 511 -32.47 -19.49 30.70
CA ASP A 511 -33.50 -19.07 29.74
C ASP A 511 -33.65 -17.54 29.75
N LEU A 512 -33.39 -16.91 28.61
CA LEU A 512 -33.50 -15.47 28.40
C LEU A 512 -34.69 -15.10 27.51
N THR A 513 -35.56 -16.07 27.21
CA THR A 513 -36.70 -15.87 26.31
C THR A 513 -37.56 -14.70 26.75
N SER A 514 -37.93 -14.61 28.04
CA SER A 514 -38.75 -13.51 28.58
C SER A 514 -38.14 -12.14 28.35
N LYS A 515 -36.82 -11.97 28.56
CA LYS A 515 -36.13 -10.70 28.30
C LYS A 515 -36.25 -10.26 26.84
N VAL A 516 -36.13 -11.20 25.89
CA VAL A 516 -36.30 -10.92 24.46
C VAL A 516 -37.73 -10.43 24.16
N GLN A 517 -38.74 -10.98 24.86
CA GLN A 517 -40.14 -10.59 24.72
C GLN A 517 -40.39 -9.19 25.27
N ASP A 518 -39.95 -8.95 26.50
CA ASP A 518 -40.19 -7.70 27.23
C ASP A 518 -39.54 -6.51 26.52
N LEU A 519 -38.33 -6.71 25.98
CA LEU A 519 -37.59 -5.70 25.21
C LEU A 519 -38.07 -5.54 23.76
N LYS A 520 -38.96 -6.41 23.27
CA LYS A 520 -39.51 -6.39 21.90
C LYS A 520 -38.43 -6.29 20.80
N LEU A 521 -37.39 -7.11 20.93
CA LEU A 521 -36.24 -7.07 20.02
C LEU A 521 -36.62 -7.44 18.57
N GLN A 522 -36.04 -6.74 17.59
CA GLN A 522 -36.17 -7.02 16.15
C GLN A 522 -34.99 -7.81 15.60
N CYS A 523 -33.84 -7.75 16.27
CA CYS A 523 -32.65 -8.50 15.89
C CYS A 523 -31.97 -9.08 17.14
N LEU A 524 -31.43 -10.29 16.99
CA LEU A 524 -30.53 -10.90 17.95
C LEU A 524 -29.21 -11.19 17.24
N VAL A 525 -28.10 -10.75 17.85
CA VAL A 525 -26.76 -10.90 17.30
C VAL A 525 -25.87 -11.57 18.35
N PHE A 526 -25.09 -12.54 17.88
CA PHE A 526 -24.08 -13.26 18.63
C PHE A 526 -22.72 -12.82 18.09
N LEU A 527 -21.98 -12.06 18.90
CA LEU A 527 -20.74 -11.41 18.49
C LEU A 527 -19.54 -12.14 19.07
N ASN A 528 -18.55 -12.41 18.22
CA ASN A 528 -17.23 -12.88 18.62
C ASN A 528 -16.16 -11.77 18.53
N ILE A 529 -16.41 -10.71 17.76
CA ILE A 529 -15.49 -9.58 17.60
C ILE A 529 -16.14 -8.25 17.99
N PRO A 530 -15.36 -7.26 18.42
CA PRO A 530 -15.88 -5.95 18.84
C PRO A 530 -16.48 -5.07 17.73
N ARG A 531 -16.30 -5.46 16.47
CA ARG A 531 -16.68 -4.65 15.31
C ARG A 531 -17.81 -5.32 14.57
N TYR A 532 -18.81 -4.53 14.22
CA TYR A 532 -19.99 -4.98 13.52
C TYR A 532 -20.50 -3.87 12.60
N CYS A 533 -21.23 -4.24 11.55
CA CYS A 533 -21.89 -3.29 10.63
C CYS A 533 -20.94 -2.16 10.16
N ALA A 534 -19.81 -2.54 9.56
CA ALA A 534 -18.80 -1.62 9.02
C ALA A 534 -18.03 -0.77 10.06
N GLY A 535 -17.86 -1.30 11.28
CA GLY A 535 -16.94 -0.78 12.29
C GLY A 535 -17.58 -0.21 13.55
N THR A 536 -18.91 -0.26 13.66
CA THR A 536 -19.64 0.09 14.90
C THR A 536 -19.26 -0.86 16.04
N THR A 537 -19.50 -0.42 17.27
CA THR A 537 -19.16 -1.15 18.51
C THR A 537 -20.45 -1.49 19.26
N PRO A 538 -21.16 -2.55 18.82
CA PRO A 538 -22.50 -2.85 19.32
C PRO A 538 -22.54 -3.18 20.81
N TRP A 539 -21.50 -3.81 21.35
CA TRP A 539 -21.37 -4.09 22.78
C TRP A 539 -21.14 -2.82 23.62
N GLY A 540 -20.56 -1.77 23.03
CA GLY A 540 -20.18 -0.54 23.74
C GLY A 540 -19.18 -0.77 24.88
N ASN A 541 -19.07 0.21 25.78
CA ASN A 541 -18.26 0.09 27.00
C ASN A 541 -19.18 -0.31 28.17
N PRO A 542 -18.94 -1.45 28.85
CA PRO A 542 -19.66 -1.81 30.06
C PRO A 542 -19.52 -0.71 31.14
N SER A 543 -20.56 -0.46 31.92
CA SER A 543 -20.52 0.50 33.03
C SER A 543 -19.77 -0.06 34.24
N ASP A 544 -19.37 0.80 35.17
CA ASP A 544 -18.65 0.44 36.43
C ASP A 544 -19.43 -0.51 37.36
N HIS A 545 -20.68 -0.87 37.03
CA HIS A 545 -21.53 -1.75 37.82
C HIS A 545 -21.21 -3.26 37.66
N HIS A 546 -20.20 -3.64 36.87
CA HIS A 546 -19.64 -5.02 36.78
C HIS A 546 -20.61 -6.16 36.35
N ASP A 547 -21.77 -5.86 35.77
CA ASP A 547 -22.67 -6.94 35.28
C ASP A 547 -22.11 -7.70 34.06
N PHE A 548 -21.20 -7.09 33.31
CA PHE A 548 -20.58 -7.64 32.10
C PHE A 548 -19.11 -7.25 31.98
N GLU A 549 -18.30 -8.12 31.39
CA GLU A 549 -16.89 -7.88 31.12
C GLU A 549 -16.68 -7.16 29.77
N PRO A 550 -15.54 -6.48 29.57
CA PRO A 550 -15.17 -5.93 28.27
C PRO A 550 -15.10 -7.01 27.20
N GLN A 551 -15.69 -6.75 26.04
CA GLN A 551 -15.69 -7.70 24.93
C GLN A 551 -14.28 -8.00 24.42
N ARG A 552 -13.98 -9.29 24.29
CA ARG A 552 -12.73 -9.81 23.71
C ARG A 552 -13.06 -10.85 22.66
N HIS A 553 -12.05 -11.19 21.85
CA HIS A 553 -12.19 -12.15 20.75
C HIS A 553 -11.32 -13.38 20.95
N ASP A 554 -10.83 -13.57 22.18
CA ASP A 554 -9.82 -14.55 22.57
C ASP A 554 -10.00 -15.05 24.01
N ASP A 555 -11.20 -14.92 24.56
CA ASP A 555 -11.56 -15.27 25.95
C ASP A 555 -12.48 -16.50 26.07
N GLY A 556 -12.94 -17.05 24.94
CA GLY A 556 -13.86 -18.18 24.87
C GLY A 556 -15.30 -17.83 25.23
N TYR A 557 -15.68 -16.55 25.21
CA TYR A 557 -17.04 -16.08 25.43
C TYR A 557 -17.64 -15.48 24.15
N ILE A 558 -18.97 -15.55 24.05
CA ILE A 558 -19.74 -14.90 23.00
C ILE A 558 -20.68 -13.88 23.61
N GLU A 559 -20.67 -12.67 23.06
CA GLU A 559 -21.62 -11.62 23.45
C GLU A 559 -22.96 -11.83 22.76
N VAL A 560 -24.01 -11.93 23.56
CA VAL A 560 -25.39 -12.01 23.10
C VAL A 560 -26.03 -10.65 23.25
N ILE A 561 -26.33 -10.02 22.11
CA ILE A 561 -26.88 -8.67 22.06
C ILE A 561 -28.19 -8.62 21.30
N GLY A 562 -29.16 -7.90 21.87
CA GLY A 562 -30.45 -7.61 21.27
C GLY A 562 -30.49 -6.22 20.68
N PHE A 563 -31.20 -6.06 19.57
CA PHE A 563 -31.49 -4.72 19.05
C PHE A 563 -32.98 -4.44 18.95
N THR A 564 -33.33 -3.26 19.47
CA THR A 564 -34.54 -2.52 19.10
C THR A 564 -34.31 -1.70 17.81
N MET A 565 -35.37 -1.30 17.10
CA MET A 565 -35.26 -0.37 15.95
C MET A 565 -34.52 0.92 16.33
N THR A 566 -34.77 1.44 17.53
CA THR A 566 -34.09 2.64 18.04
C THR A 566 -32.60 2.36 18.22
N SER A 567 -32.22 1.26 18.86
CA SER A 567 -30.80 0.93 19.06
C SER A 567 -30.05 0.70 17.75
N LEU A 568 -30.67 0.05 16.75
CA LEU A 568 -30.10 -0.09 15.40
C LEU A 568 -29.88 1.26 14.72
N ALA A 569 -30.86 2.16 14.81
CA ALA A 569 -30.75 3.50 14.22
C ALA A 569 -29.64 4.33 14.85
N THR A 570 -29.39 4.17 16.17
CA THR A 570 -28.34 4.90 16.89
C THR A 570 -26.94 4.29 16.75
N LEU A 571 -26.82 3.08 16.21
CA LEU A 571 -25.56 2.33 16.21
C LEU A 571 -24.42 3.04 15.44
N GLN A 572 -24.75 3.75 14.36
CA GLN A 572 -23.77 4.49 13.55
C GLN A 572 -23.28 5.77 14.23
N VAL A 573 -24.02 6.31 15.22
CA VAL A 573 -23.65 7.52 15.99
C VAL A 573 -23.07 7.16 17.37
N GLY A 574 -22.58 5.92 17.54
CA GLY A 574 -21.95 5.46 18.78
C GLY A 574 -22.92 4.84 19.80
N GLY A 575 -24.17 4.61 19.42
CA GLY A 575 -25.10 3.81 20.23
C GLY A 575 -24.67 2.36 20.37
N HIS A 576 -25.29 1.64 21.31
CA HIS A 576 -25.05 0.23 21.57
C HIS A 576 -26.37 -0.55 21.59
N GLY A 577 -26.31 -1.87 21.42
CA GLY A 577 -27.47 -2.74 21.61
C GLY A 577 -27.73 -3.07 23.08
N GLU A 578 -28.82 -3.80 23.33
CA GLU A 578 -29.19 -4.32 24.64
C GLU A 578 -28.35 -5.56 24.97
N ARG A 579 -27.51 -5.46 26.00
CA ARG A 579 -26.63 -6.57 26.43
C ARG A 579 -27.46 -7.63 27.16
N LEU A 580 -27.55 -8.83 26.59
CA LEU A 580 -28.36 -9.91 27.16
C LEU A 580 -27.52 -10.90 27.97
N ASN A 581 -26.36 -11.31 27.43
CA ASN A 581 -25.45 -12.24 28.10
C ASN A 581 -24.02 -12.23 27.53
N GLN A 582 -23.07 -12.75 28.29
CA GLN A 582 -21.75 -13.25 27.84
C GLN A 582 -21.65 -14.72 28.23
N CYS A 583 -21.59 -15.62 27.26
CA CYS A 583 -21.77 -17.06 27.51
C CYS A 583 -20.84 -17.94 26.66
N ARG A 584 -20.79 -19.24 26.95
CA ARG A 584 -19.96 -20.23 26.21
C ARG A 584 -20.77 -21.17 25.34
N GLU A 585 -22.04 -21.35 25.67
CA GLU A 585 -22.96 -22.18 24.90
C GLU A 585 -24.31 -21.47 24.74
N VAL A 586 -24.85 -21.53 23.52
CA VAL A 586 -26.18 -21.00 23.21
C VAL A 586 -27.01 -22.09 22.56
N THR A 587 -28.26 -22.22 23.01
CA THR A 587 -29.30 -22.99 22.33
C THR A 587 -30.42 -22.05 21.91
N LEU A 588 -30.65 -21.96 20.60
CA LEU A 588 -31.71 -21.18 19.99
C LEU A 588 -32.75 -22.13 19.41
N THR A 589 -34.03 -21.92 19.70
CA THR A 589 -35.12 -22.68 19.06
C THR A 589 -36.04 -21.72 18.32
N THR A 590 -36.17 -21.91 17.01
CA THR A 590 -37.09 -21.13 16.16
C THR A 590 -38.33 -21.97 15.83
N THR A 591 -39.51 -21.38 15.91
CA THR A 591 -40.79 -22.04 15.57
C THR A 591 -41.38 -21.56 14.24
N LYS A 592 -40.76 -20.54 13.64
CA LYS A 592 -41.10 -20.02 12.31
C LYS A 592 -39.84 -19.86 11.46
N PRO A 593 -39.98 -19.84 10.13
CA PRO A 593 -38.89 -19.51 9.23
C PRO A 593 -38.37 -18.10 9.50
N LEU A 594 -37.05 -17.93 9.56
CA LEU A 594 -36.41 -16.64 9.86
C LEU A 594 -35.22 -16.40 8.94
N ALA A 595 -35.02 -15.12 8.59
CA ALA A 595 -33.77 -14.70 7.97
C ALA A 595 -32.65 -14.75 9.02
N VAL A 596 -31.54 -15.37 8.65
CA VAL A 596 -30.33 -15.51 9.45
C VAL A 596 -29.11 -15.20 8.59
N GLN A 597 -28.00 -14.79 9.20
CA GLN A 597 -26.72 -14.61 8.50
C GLN A 597 -25.55 -15.05 9.36
N VAL A 598 -24.55 -15.63 8.71
CA VAL A 598 -23.32 -16.13 9.31
C VAL A 598 -22.14 -15.41 8.64
N ASP A 599 -21.39 -14.58 9.38
CA ASP A 599 -20.26 -13.79 8.85
C ASP A 599 -20.57 -13.00 7.55
N GLY A 600 -21.83 -12.55 7.39
CA GLY A 600 -22.31 -11.82 6.22
C GLY A 600 -22.86 -12.68 5.08
N GLU A 601 -22.91 -14.00 5.23
CA GLU A 601 -23.58 -14.93 4.30
C GLU A 601 -25.00 -15.23 4.80
N PRO A 602 -26.06 -14.72 4.14
CA PRO A 602 -27.43 -14.83 4.61
C PRO A 602 -28.18 -16.04 4.04
N CYS A 603 -29.21 -16.51 4.74
CA CYS A 603 -30.21 -17.44 4.21
C CYS A 603 -31.55 -17.31 4.95
N ARG A 604 -32.62 -17.84 4.35
CA ARG A 604 -33.92 -18.03 5.02
C ARG A 604 -33.98 -19.43 5.63
N LEU A 605 -33.76 -19.53 6.94
CA LEU A 605 -33.68 -20.80 7.65
C LEU A 605 -35.07 -21.28 8.08
N ALA A 606 -35.37 -22.56 7.82
CA ALA A 606 -36.55 -23.25 8.33
C ALA A 606 -36.56 -23.32 9.88
N PRO A 607 -37.71 -23.58 10.52
CA PRO A 607 -37.78 -23.77 11.97
C PRO A 607 -36.77 -24.80 12.47
N SER A 608 -35.86 -24.38 13.36
CA SER A 608 -34.67 -25.14 13.71
C SER A 608 -34.28 -24.96 15.18
N VAL A 609 -33.55 -25.93 15.71
CA VAL A 609 -32.78 -25.83 16.94
C VAL A 609 -31.31 -25.61 16.55
N ILE A 610 -30.74 -24.48 16.94
CA ILE A 610 -29.39 -24.06 16.62
C ILE A 610 -28.56 -24.07 17.90
N HIS A 611 -27.45 -24.81 17.87
CA HIS A 611 -26.50 -24.87 18.97
C HIS A 611 -25.21 -24.15 18.59
N ILE A 612 -24.78 -23.22 19.44
CA ILE A 612 -23.54 -22.45 19.30
C ILE A 612 -22.58 -22.90 20.40
N SER A 613 -21.34 -23.26 20.02
CA SER A 613 -20.30 -23.69 20.95
C SER A 613 -18.92 -23.33 20.43
N LEU A 614 -17.95 -23.15 21.34
CA LEU A 614 -16.56 -22.88 20.97
C LEU A 614 -15.98 -24.04 20.15
N ARG A 615 -15.39 -23.74 18.99
CA ARG A 615 -14.74 -24.70 18.10
C ARG A 615 -13.27 -24.84 18.41
N ASN A 616 -12.54 -23.75 18.20
CA ASN A 616 -11.09 -23.64 18.39
C ASN A 616 -10.67 -22.16 18.38
N GLN A 617 -9.37 -21.93 18.58
CA GLN A 617 -8.74 -20.63 18.39
C GLN A 617 -7.85 -20.64 17.13
N ALA A 618 -7.91 -19.56 16.35
CA ALA A 618 -7.06 -19.30 15.22
C ALA A 618 -5.97 -18.28 15.57
N ASN A 619 -4.75 -18.53 15.08
CA ASN A 619 -3.67 -17.56 15.16
C ASN A 619 -3.91 -16.45 14.12
N MET A 620 -4.05 -15.21 14.57
CA MET A 620 -4.19 -14.03 13.72
C MET A 620 -3.02 -13.08 13.91
N ILE A 621 -2.71 -12.27 12.88
CA ILE A 621 -1.73 -11.20 12.99
C ILE A 621 -2.49 -9.89 13.21
N GLN A 622 -2.27 -9.28 14.37
CA GLN A 622 -2.73 -7.93 14.66
C GLN A 622 -1.69 -6.93 14.18
N LYS A 623 -2.11 -5.94 13.39
CA LYS A 623 -1.22 -4.85 12.98
C LYS A 623 -0.82 -4.09 14.24
N THR A 624 0.47 -4.10 14.56
CA THR A 624 0.99 -3.33 15.68
C THR A 624 0.72 -1.84 15.42
N LYS A 625 0.12 -1.17 16.40
CA LYS A 625 0.12 0.29 16.50
C LYS A 625 1.54 0.75 16.84
N ARG A 626 2.51 0.49 15.95
CA ARG A 626 3.90 0.95 16.11
C ARG A 626 4.08 2.22 15.29
N ARG A 627 4.52 3.26 16.00
CA ARG A 627 5.26 4.43 15.54
C ARG A 627 5.99 4.16 14.23
N THR A 628 5.67 4.96 13.22
CA THR A 628 6.39 4.95 11.95
C THR A 628 7.81 5.49 12.16
N SER A 629 8.74 4.65 12.63
CA SER A 629 10.18 4.92 12.54
C SER A 629 10.96 3.60 12.45
N LEU A 630 11.96 3.58 11.56
CA LEU A 630 12.84 2.44 11.30
C LEU A 630 13.53 1.94 12.59
N PRO A 631 13.89 0.64 12.67
CA PRO A 631 14.60 0.13 13.83
C PRO A 631 16.03 0.69 13.86
N HIS A 632 16.30 1.58 14.81
CA HIS A 632 17.64 1.67 15.39
C HIS A 632 17.75 0.59 16.47
N LEU A 633 18.81 -0.20 16.38
CA LEU A 633 19.24 -1.12 17.43
C LEU A 633 19.53 -0.31 18.71
N ASN A 634 19.10 -0.84 19.86
CA ASN A 634 19.20 -0.31 21.22
C ASN A 634 18.25 0.85 21.60
N ASP A 635 17.08 0.49 22.14
CA ASP A 635 16.72 0.70 23.55
C ASP A 635 15.21 0.44 23.72
N GLN A 636 14.85 -0.65 24.40
CA GLN A 636 13.50 -0.89 24.89
C GLN A 636 13.36 -0.20 26.25
N GLN A 637 12.88 1.04 26.26
CA GLN A 637 12.23 1.56 27.46
C GLN A 637 10.70 1.48 27.28
N PRO A 638 9.97 0.88 28.24
CA PRO A 638 8.51 0.93 28.25
C PRO A 638 8.05 2.38 28.37
N VAL A 639 7.01 2.75 27.62
CA VAL A 639 6.42 4.10 27.70
C VAL A 639 5.92 4.32 29.14
N PRO A 640 6.29 5.43 29.81
CA PRO A 640 5.82 5.75 31.14
C PRO A 640 4.29 5.83 31.20
N GLU A 641 3.68 5.28 32.28
CA GLU A 641 2.22 5.27 32.50
C GLU A 641 1.61 6.68 32.45
N ARG A 642 2.38 7.70 32.85
CA ARG A 642 2.04 9.12 32.70
C ARG A 642 3.25 9.90 32.21
N LEU A 643 3.06 10.76 31.22
CA LEU A 643 4.05 11.69 30.72
C LEU A 643 3.84 13.07 31.32
N ARG A 644 4.94 13.69 31.75
CA ARG A 644 4.98 15.09 32.21
C ARG A 644 5.69 15.92 31.14
N ILE A 645 4.92 16.69 30.38
CA ILE A 645 5.37 17.28 29.12
C ILE A 645 5.34 18.80 29.23
N ARG A 646 6.44 19.45 28.86
CA ARG A 646 6.52 20.91 28.72
C ARG A 646 5.84 21.33 27.43
N VAL A 647 5.03 22.37 27.50
CA VAL A 647 4.39 22.99 26.34
C VAL A 647 5.08 24.32 26.10
N SER A 648 5.61 24.51 24.90
CA SER A 648 6.30 25.73 24.49
C SER A 648 5.64 26.30 23.24
N ARG A 649 5.38 27.61 23.22
CA ARG A 649 4.74 28.29 22.08
C ARG A 649 5.78 28.97 21.20
N ILE A 650 5.52 28.99 19.91
CA ILE A 650 6.34 29.62 18.88
C ILE A 650 5.46 30.59 18.10
N GLY A 651 5.98 31.77 17.79
CA GLY A 651 5.27 32.75 16.96
C GLY A 651 5.35 32.42 15.48
N MET A 652 4.38 32.90 14.70
CA MET A 652 4.36 32.73 13.24
C MET A 652 5.65 33.22 12.58
N THR A 653 6.13 34.40 12.97
CA THR A 653 7.32 35.03 12.40
C THR A 653 8.58 34.20 12.62
N ASP A 654 8.77 33.69 13.84
CA ASP A 654 9.92 32.84 14.17
C ASP A 654 9.85 31.51 13.41
N TYR A 655 8.65 30.93 13.30
CA TYR A 655 8.43 29.71 12.52
C TYR A 655 8.79 29.91 11.05
N GLU A 656 8.28 30.97 10.40
CA GLU A 656 8.54 31.24 8.99
C GLU A 656 10.05 31.44 8.72
N MET A 657 10.76 32.15 9.59
CA MET A 657 12.19 32.39 9.44
C MET A 657 13.06 31.17 9.77
N LEU A 658 12.68 30.37 10.77
CA LEU A 658 13.57 29.39 11.39
C LEU A 658 13.09 27.93 11.26
N HIS A 659 11.98 27.63 10.57
CA HIS A 659 11.48 26.25 10.49
C HIS A 659 12.47 25.24 9.89
N TYR A 660 13.45 25.68 9.09
CA TYR A 660 14.56 24.83 8.60
C TYR A 660 15.75 24.70 9.57
N ASP A 661 15.80 25.47 10.66
CA ASP A 661 16.85 25.47 11.69
C ASP A 661 16.22 25.17 13.07
N LYS A 662 16.07 23.87 13.35
CA LYS A 662 15.37 23.35 14.53
C LYS A 662 15.89 23.89 15.85
N ASP A 663 17.20 24.03 15.98
CA ASP A 663 17.82 24.41 17.24
C ASP A 663 17.56 25.89 17.54
N LYS A 664 17.61 26.76 16.51
CA LYS A 664 17.22 28.16 16.67
C LYS A 664 15.73 28.33 16.92
N LEU A 665 14.88 27.54 16.25
CA LEU A 665 13.44 27.61 16.46
C LEU A 665 13.02 27.13 17.86
N ARG A 666 13.70 26.11 18.42
CA ARG A 666 13.52 25.71 19.82
C ARG A 666 13.96 26.82 20.78
N GLN A 667 15.06 27.51 20.49
CA GLN A 667 15.56 28.64 21.30
C GLN A 667 14.63 29.86 21.26
N SER A 668 13.90 30.09 20.16
CA SER A 668 12.91 31.16 20.05
C SER A 668 11.56 30.84 20.69
N SER A 669 11.36 29.59 21.14
CA SER A 669 10.11 29.19 21.79
C SER A 669 9.97 29.76 23.21
N ILE A 670 8.74 30.09 23.58
CA ILE A 670 8.39 30.64 24.89
C ILE A 670 7.66 29.56 25.69
N PRO A 671 8.14 29.16 26.89
CA PRO A 671 7.46 28.15 27.70
C PRO A 671 6.06 28.60 28.10
N LEU A 672 5.06 27.75 27.89
CA LEU A 672 3.66 27.98 28.24
C LEU A 672 3.31 27.34 29.59
N GLY A 673 3.81 26.12 29.85
CA GLY A 673 3.49 25.38 31.06
C GLY A 673 3.80 23.90 30.98
N LEU A 674 3.31 23.13 31.96
CA LEU A 674 3.48 21.67 32.02
C LEU A 674 2.11 21.00 32.03
N ILE A 675 1.93 19.99 31.18
CA ILE A 675 0.77 19.11 31.20
C ILE A 675 1.17 17.71 31.67
N VAL A 676 0.25 17.02 32.36
CA VAL A 676 0.41 15.62 32.76
C VAL A 676 -0.69 14.81 32.11
N VAL A 677 -0.30 13.91 31.22
CA VAL A 677 -1.21 13.10 30.39
C VAL A 677 -0.77 11.63 30.40
N PRO A 678 -1.68 10.66 30.24
CA PRO A 678 -1.31 9.26 29.98
C PRO A 678 -0.31 9.11 28.81
N GLY A 679 0.57 8.11 28.87
CA GLY A 679 1.63 7.90 27.85
C GLY A 679 1.13 7.59 26.43
N ASP A 680 -0.13 7.19 26.33
CA ASP A 680 -0.89 6.89 25.12
C ASP A 680 -1.92 7.98 24.78
N SER A 681 -1.78 9.19 25.31
CA SER A 681 -2.67 10.31 24.95
C SER A 681 -2.39 10.82 23.54
N ASP A 682 -3.44 11.08 22.78
CA ASP A 682 -3.40 11.82 21.52
C ASP A 682 -3.29 13.33 21.74
N LEU A 683 -3.03 14.07 20.65
CA LEU A 683 -2.91 15.51 20.72
C LEU A 683 -4.23 16.23 20.99
N GLU A 684 -5.37 15.61 20.66
CA GLU A 684 -6.69 16.15 20.97
C GLU A 684 -6.91 16.18 22.49
N THR A 685 -6.56 15.08 23.16
CA THR A 685 -6.50 14.99 24.62
C THR A 685 -5.50 16.02 25.19
N CYS A 686 -4.31 16.14 24.61
CA CYS A 686 -3.32 17.13 25.07
C CYS A 686 -3.83 18.57 24.93
N ARG A 687 -4.60 18.89 23.89
CA ARG A 687 -5.20 20.21 23.67
C ARG A 687 -6.16 20.58 24.78
N GLU A 688 -7.01 19.66 25.24
CA GLU A 688 -7.89 19.92 26.37
C GLU A 688 -7.11 20.29 27.63
N HIS A 689 -6.00 19.58 27.90
CA HIS A 689 -5.14 19.87 29.04
C HIS A 689 -4.43 21.23 28.91
N ILE A 690 -4.01 21.62 27.70
CA ILE A 690 -3.43 22.95 27.42
C ILE A 690 -4.48 24.05 27.60
N GLN A 691 -5.73 23.81 27.20
CA GLN A 691 -6.82 24.76 27.39
C GLN A 691 -7.15 24.97 28.87
N ARG A 692 -7.23 23.89 29.67
CA ARG A 692 -7.40 23.98 31.13
C ARG A 692 -6.24 24.75 31.78
N LEU A 693 -5.00 24.53 31.31
CA LEU A 693 -3.82 25.27 31.78
C LEU A 693 -3.92 26.78 31.52
N GLN A 694 -4.58 27.21 30.43
CA GLN A 694 -4.85 28.62 30.15
C GLN A 694 -5.95 29.21 31.04
N GLU A 695 -6.95 28.41 31.42
CA GLU A 695 -8.04 28.82 32.30
C GLU A 695 -7.57 28.99 33.76
N GLU A 696 -6.71 28.10 34.24
CA GLU A 696 -6.11 28.18 35.59
C GLU A 696 -5.12 29.36 35.75
N GLU A 697 -4.37 29.70 34.70
CA GLU A 697 -3.49 30.87 34.65
C GLU A 697 -4.28 32.19 34.67
N ALA A 698 -5.45 32.24 34.02
CA ALA A 698 -6.31 33.42 33.99
C ALA A 698 -6.92 33.79 35.35
N ALA A 699 -6.95 32.84 36.30
CA ALA A 699 -7.46 33.04 37.65
C ALA A 699 -6.44 33.63 38.65
N LYS A 700 -5.17 33.80 38.27
CA LYS A 700 -4.10 34.36 39.12
C LYS A 700 -3.86 35.86 38.86
N PRO A 701 -3.51 36.68 39.87
CA PRO A 701 -3.26 38.11 39.68
C PRO A 701 -2.01 38.35 38.81
N LYS A 702 -2.18 39.19 37.77
CA LYS A 702 -1.24 39.40 36.66
C LYS A 702 0.16 39.82 37.11
N ILE A 703 1.12 38.93 36.92
CA ILE A 703 2.53 39.28 36.66
C ILE A 703 2.77 39.07 35.16
N VAL A 704 3.56 39.96 34.58
CA VAL A 704 3.75 40.19 33.14
C VAL A 704 4.18 38.93 32.36
N SER A 705 3.26 38.35 31.56
CA SER A 705 3.44 37.77 30.19
C SER A 705 2.44 36.65 29.79
N SER A 706 1.36 36.41 30.52
CA SER A 706 0.35 35.41 30.12
C SER A 706 -0.61 35.96 29.04
N GLN A 707 -0.11 36.13 27.82
CA GLN A 707 -0.97 36.28 26.63
C GLN A 707 -1.71 34.97 26.40
N ARG A 708 -3.04 35.04 26.31
CA ARG A 708 -3.92 33.89 26.01
C ARG A 708 -3.62 33.40 24.59
N LEU A 709 -3.56 32.08 24.42
CA LEU A 709 -3.34 31.48 23.10
C LEU A 709 -4.45 31.85 22.10
N SER A 710 -4.07 32.11 20.84
CA SER A 710 -5.02 32.34 19.75
C SER A 710 -5.94 31.13 19.50
N PRO A 711 -7.24 31.29 19.22
CA PRO A 711 -8.12 30.15 18.88
C PRO A 711 -7.67 29.35 17.64
N LYS A 712 -6.70 29.86 16.87
CA LYS A 712 -6.14 29.23 15.67
C LYS A 712 -4.81 28.49 15.91
N TRP A 713 -4.36 28.35 17.16
CA TRP A 713 -3.09 27.68 17.45
C TRP A 713 -3.12 26.18 17.08
N CYS A 714 -2.01 25.67 16.53
CA CYS A 714 -1.85 24.26 16.16
C CYS A 714 -0.57 23.63 16.75
N PHE A 715 -0.50 22.31 16.80
CA PHE A 715 0.70 21.61 17.25
C PHE A 715 1.77 21.59 16.16
N LEU A 716 3.02 21.53 16.59
CA LEU A 716 4.17 21.33 15.72
C LEU A 716 4.83 19.97 15.97
N ASP A 717 4.96 19.18 14.90
CA ASP A 717 5.75 17.96 14.89
C ASP A 717 7.24 18.31 14.72
N SER A 718 8.06 17.86 15.67
CA SER A 718 9.52 18.05 15.65
C SER A 718 10.31 16.77 15.36
N THR A 719 9.65 15.66 15.01
CA THR A 719 10.26 14.32 14.89
C THR A 719 10.95 14.03 13.55
N THR A 720 10.50 14.65 12.46
CA THR A 720 11.06 14.51 11.12
C THR A 720 12.47 15.09 11.02
N ALA A 721 13.38 14.58 10.20
CA ALA A 721 14.81 14.96 10.32
C ALA A 721 15.17 16.39 9.87
N ASP A 722 14.29 17.11 9.18
CA ASP A 722 14.62 18.30 8.37
C ASP A 722 13.95 19.61 8.79
N ARG A 723 12.80 19.61 9.48
CA ARG A 723 12.12 20.83 9.96
C ARG A 723 11.01 20.54 10.98
N PHE A 724 10.39 21.59 11.51
CA PHE A 724 9.10 21.48 12.22
C PHE A 724 7.96 21.46 11.20
N TYR A 725 6.93 20.65 11.44
CA TYR A 725 5.73 20.58 10.60
C TYR A 725 4.49 20.93 11.41
N ARG A 726 3.54 21.63 10.78
CA ARG A 726 2.25 21.92 11.40
C ARG A 726 1.38 20.67 11.36
N ILE A 727 0.74 20.37 12.48
CA ILE A 727 -0.26 19.31 12.59
C ILE A 727 -1.62 19.97 12.47
N ASP A 728 -2.38 19.57 11.44
CA ASP A 728 -3.73 20.09 11.23
C ASP A 728 -4.66 19.61 12.35
N ARG A 729 -5.62 20.47 12.72
CA ARG A 729 -6.57 20.20 13.82
C ARG A 729 -7.33 18.88 13.63
N GLY A 730 -7.71 18.55 12.39
CA GLY A 730 -8.39 17.29 12.06
C GLY A 730 -7.51 16.03 12.14
N GLN A 731 -6.21 16.18 12.38
CA GLN A 731 -5.25 15.08 12.51
C GLN A 731 -4.79 14.85 13.95
N GLU A 732 -5.24 15.65 14.92
CA GLU A 732 -4.75 15.57 16.30
C GLU A 732 -5.08 14.24 16.98
N HIS A 733 -6.26 13.68 16.73
CA HIS A 733 -6.67 12.35 17.20
C HIS A 733 -5.89 11.18 16.54
N LEU A 734 -5.10 11.47 15.50
CA LEU A 734 -4.26 10.49 14.80
C LEU A 734 -2.80 10.54 15.25
N ASN A 735 -2.41 11.55 16.04
CA ASN A 735 -1.03 11.78 16.46
C ASN A 735 -0.93 11.67 17.99
N TYR A 736 -0.11 10.73 18.46
CA TYR A 736 0.09 10.52 19.89
C TYR A 736 1.24 11.38 20.42
N VAL A 737 1.10 11.89 21.64
CA VAL A 737 2.10 12.78 22.25
C VAL A 737 3.45 12.08 22.42
N SER A 738 3.37 10.85 22.94
CA SER A 738 4.03 9.65 22.44
C SER A 738 5.09 9.86 21.39
N GLU A 739 4.56 10.04 20.18
CA GLU A 739 5.21 10.01 18.89
C GLU A 739 6.00 11.27 18.60
N ILE A 740 5.52 12.41 19.08
CA ILE A 740 6.06 13.74 18.84
C ILE A 740 7.20 14.07 19.80
N SER A 741 6.98 13.92 21.11
CA SER A 741 7.98 14.18 22.14
C SER A 741 7.50 13.70 23.51
N GLN A 742 8.40 13.13 24.31
CA GLN A 742 8.10 12.67 25.68
C GLN A 742 8.39 13.73 26.75
N GLU A 743 9.11 14.81 26.40
CA GLU A 743 9.58 15.83 27.34
C GLU A 743 9.02 17.22 27.03
N GLU A 744 8.94 17.59 25.75
CA GLU A 744 8.52 18.94 25.33
C GLU A 744 7.79 18.94 23.98
N ILE A 745 6.60 19.52 23.93
CA ILE A 745 5.82 19.73 22.71
C ILE A 745 5.72 21.21 22.38
N PHE A 746 5.64 21.50 21.08
CA PHE A 746 5.62 22.86 20.57
C PHE A 746 4.27 23.17 19.93
N ILE A 747 3.78 24.38 20.18
CA ILE A 747 2.56 24.91 19.55
C ILE A 747 2.91 26.17 18.76
N LEU A 748 2.28 26.33 17.61
CA LEU A 748 2.39 27.54 16.80
C LEU A 748 1.21 28.45 17.13
N ASP A 749 1.50 29.66 17.58
CA ASP A 749 0.49 30.70 17.82
C ASP A 749 0.62 31.78 16.74
N PRO A 750 -0.33 31.86 15.78
CA PRO A 750 -0.26 32.81 14.69
C PRO A 750 -0.37 34.28 15.11
N GLU A 751 -0.95 34.56 16.27
CA GLU A 751 -1.29 35.92 16.72
C GLU A 751 -0.40 36.37 17.89
N MET A 752 0.75 35.70 18.09
CA MET A 752 1.69 35.99 19.15
C MET A 752 2.35 37.36 18.95
N ILE A 753 2.20 38.28 19.92
CA ILE A 753 2.82 39.61 19.88
C ILE A 753 4.12 39.59 20.69
N VAL A 754 5.26 39.53 20.00
CA VAL A 754 6.58 39.65 20.64
C VAL A 754 6.84 41.12 20.98
N THR A 755 6.84 41.47 22.27
CA THR A 755 7.25 42.81 22.72
C THR A 755 8.76 42.83 22.92
N THR A 756 9.50 43.34 21.94
CA THR A 756 10.95 43.58 22.06
C THR A 756 11.20 44.84 22.89
N THR A 757 11.73 44.67 24.10
CA THR A 757 12.25 45.77 24.93
C THR A 757 13.47 46.41 24.26
N ILE A 758 13.33 47.66 23.81
CA ILE A 758 14.41 48.45 23.20
C ILE A 758 15.33 48.99 24.30
N GLY A 759 16.59 48.57 24.29
CA GLY A 759 17.69 49.21 25.02
C GLY A 759 18.33 50.30 24.16
N THR A 760 18.36 51.52 24.68
CA THR A 760 18.88 52.76 24.09
C THR A 760 20.41 52.82 24.02
N SER A 761 20.97 53.39 22.95
CA SER A 761 21.97 54.48 23.01
C SER A 761 22.30 55.10 21.63
N PRO A 762 22.74 56.37 21.56
CA PRO A 762 22.56 57.26 20.38
C PRO A 762 23.87 57.80 19.76
N SER A 763 23.80 58.32 18.53
CA SER A 763 24.54 59.49 17.93
C SER A 763 24.40 59.44 16.38
N ALA A 764 23.64 60.29 15.68
CA ALA A 764 23.81 61.72 15.34
C ALA A 764 24.81 62.02 14.20
N ASN A 765 24.32 62.30 12.98
CA ASN A 765 24.35 63.64 12.35
C ASN A 765 23.90 63.68 10.86
N SER A 766 23.19 64.76 10.54
CA SER A 766 22.53 65.24 9.32
C SER A 766 23.45 66.17 8.48
N ASP A 767 23.62 66.00 7.16
CA ASP A 767 22.90 66.66 6.01
C ASP A 767 23.83 67.67 5.26
N PRO A 768 23.44 68.38 4.17
CA PRO A 768 23.45 68.04 2.72
C PRO A 768 24.34 68.96 1.83
N HIS A 769 24.61 68.62 0.54
CA HIS A 769 24.78 69.60 -0.57
C HIS A 769 24.87 68.98 -2.00
N HIS A 770 23.85 69.28 -2.84
CA HIS A 770 23.87 69.63 -4.29
C HIS A 770 24.10 68.57 -5.42
N PRO A 771 23.77 68.92 -6.69
CA PRO A 771 22.57 68.64 -7.50
C PRO A 771 22.61 67.33 -8.34
N PRO A 772 21.50 66.89 -8.95
CA PRO A 772 21.41 65.56 -9.55
C PRO A 772 21.91 65.52 -11.00
N PRO A 773 22.73 64.53 -11.37
CA PRO A 773 22.86 64.09 -12.75
C PRO A 773 22.10 62.78 -13.00
N LYS A 774 21.75 62.62 -14.28
CA LYS A 774 20.92 61.61 -14.93
C LYS A 774 21.27 60.14 -14.59
N ASN A 775 20.22 59.31 -14.63
CA ASN A 775 20.17 57.83 -14.69
C ASN A 775 20.46 57.06 -13.40
N LEU A 776 19.42 56.47 -12.80
CA LEU A 776 19.51 55.35 -11.84
C LEU A 776 18.40 54.31 -12.14
N PRO A 777 18.72 53.00 -12.10
CA PRO A 777 17.79 51.91 -12.39
C PRO A 777 16.83 51.71 -11.20
N GLY A 778 15.57 51.41 -11.52
CA GLY A 778 14.46 51.35 -10.57
C GLY A 778 14.67 50.38 -9.41
N VAL A 779 14.31 50.85 -8.23
CA VAL A 779 14.27 50.14 -6.94
C VAL A 779 13.62 48.76 -7.11
N SER A 780 14.21 47.70 -6.52
CA SER A 780 13.63 46.37 -6.65
C SER A 780 12.28 46.29 -5.90
N LEU A 781 11.31 45.54 -6.44
CA LEU A 781 10.01 45.32 -5.79
C LEU A 781 10.18 44.84 -4.33
N GLN A 782 11.21 44.04 -4.08
CA GLN A 782 11.56 43.51 -2.77
C GLN A 782 11.96 44.63 -1.80
N GLU A 783 12.79 45.57 -2.24
CA GLU A 783 13.21 46.73 -1.43
C GLU A 783 12.05 47.68 -1.12
N LEU A 784 11.11 47.85 -2.05
CA LEU A 784 9.91 48.67 -1.80
C LEU A 784 8.96 47.99 -0.81
N HIS A 785 8.76 46.67 -0.94
CA HIS A 785 7.93 45.92 -0.01
C HIS A 785 8.54 45.92 1.42
N LEU A 786 9.86 45.74 1.54
CA LEU A 786 10.58 45.85 2.82
C LEU A 786 10.51 47.26 3.45
N LYS A 787 10.27 48.29 2.63
CA LYS A 787 10.02 49.66 3.09
C LYS A 787 8.53 49.94 3.39
N GLY A 788 7.68 48.92 3.38
CA GLY A 788 6.27 49.01 3.72
C GLY A 788 5.33 49.27 2.53
N ALA A 789 5.77 49.06 1.29
CA ALA A 789 4.87 49.14 0.14
C ALA A 789 3.85 47.99 0.15
N ASP A 790 2.58 48.34 -0.01
CA ASP A 790 1.45 47.42 -0.02
C ASP A 790 1.37 46.65 -1.35
N LEU A 791 1.41 45.31 -1.27
CA LEU A 791 1.29 44.41 -2.44
C LEU A 791 -0.17 44.19 -2.87
N THR A 792 -1.14 44.60 -2.04
CA THR A 792 -2.58 44.43 -2.29
C THR A 792 -3.23 45.65 -2.94
N ALA A 793 -2.46 46.72 -3.16
CA ALA A 793 -2.93 47.93 -3.79
C ALA A 793 -3.51 47.64 -5.20
N LEU A 794 -4.68 48.22 -5.46
CA LEU A 794 -5.35 48.19 -6.76
C LEU A 794 -5.18 49.55 -7.44
N ASP A 795 -5.01 49.53 -8.75
CA ASP A 795 -5.01 50.75 -9.55
C ASP A 795 -6.43 51.24 -9.89
N GLN A 796 -6.55 52.33 -10.65
CA GLN A 796 -7.84 52.90 -11.06
C GLN A 796 -8.67 51.97 -11.97
N SER A 797 -8.10 50.86 -12.45
CA SER A 797 -8.75 49.83 -13.26
C SER A 797 -9.04 48.55 -12.47
N ASP A 798 -8.94 48.60 -11.13
CA ASP A 798 -9.05 47.47 -10.22
C ASP A 798 -8.00 46.37 -10.49
N CYS A 799 -6.93 46.69 -11.22
CA CYS A 799 -5.82 45.77 -11.45
C CYS A 799 -4.88 45.77 -10.24
N SER A 800 -4.66 44.58 -9.68
CA SER A 800 -3.66 44.39 -8.64
C SER A 800 -2.23 44.39 -9.19
N LEU A 801 -1.25 44.55 -8.29
CA LEU A 801 0.17 44.36 -8.62
C LEU A 801 0.44 43.00 -9.29
N LEU A 802 -0.30 41.95 -8.90
CA LEU A 802 -0.20 40.63 -9.50
C LEU A 802 -0.69 40.62 -10.97
N HIS A 803 -1.72 41.38 -11.33
CA HIS A 803 -2.16 41.53 -12.74
C HIS A 803 -1.07 42.16 -13.61
N HIS A 804 -0.37 43.16 -13.09
CA HIS A 804 0.74 43.81 -13.78
C HIS A 804 1.96 42.89 -13.90
N ALA A 805 2.30 42.15 -12.84
CA ALA A 805 3.38 41.16 -12.87
C ALA A 805 3.10 40.04 -13.89
N VAL A 806 1.87 39.53 -13.94
CA VAL A 806 1.44 38.54 -14.94
C VAL A 806 1.47 39.11 -16.36
N SER A 807 0.98 40.34 -16.55
CA SER A 807 0.99 41.02 -17.85
C SER A 807 2.41 41.28 -18.37
N SER A 808 3.36 41.53 -17.48
CA SER A 808 4.79 41.67 -17.81
C SER A 808 5.50 40.33 -18.08
N GLY A 809 4.89 39.21 -17.71
CA GLY A 809 5.50 37.87 -17.81
C GLY A 809 6.63 37.61 -16.80
N SER A 810 6.83 38.49 -15.81
CA SER A 810 7.89 38.35 -14.81
C SER A 810 7.58 37.25 -13.79
N LYS A 811 8.21 36.09 -13.97
CA LYS A 811 8.02 34.91 -13.11
C LYS A 811 8.52 35.16 -11.69
N GLU A 812 9.59 35.94 -11.57
CA GLU A 812 10.24 36.29 -10.30
C GLU A 812 9.33 37.21 -9.48
N MET A 813 8.71 38.21 -10.11
CA MET A 813 7.74 39.09 -9.44
C MET A 813 6.47 38.32 -9.06
N VAL A 814 5.95 37.47 -9.96
CA VAL A 814 4.77 36.63 -9.65
C VAL A 814 5.04 35.75 -8.44
N ARG A 815 6.17 35.00 -8.39
CA ARG A 815 6.49 34.18 -7.22
C ARG A 815 6.63 35.00 -5.96
N TYR A 816 7.37 36.11 -6.02
CA TYR A 816 7.56 36.98 -4.86
C TYR A 816 6.22 37.51 -4.32
N ILE A 817 5.30 37.91 -5.18
CA ILE A 817 3.96 38.36 -4.77
C ILE A 817 3.15 37.20 -4.20
N LEU A 818 3.16 36.01 -4.82
CA LEU A 818 2.45 34.83 -4.32
C LEU A 818 2.95 34.35 -2.96
N ASP A 819 4.25 34.52 -2.69
CA ASP A 819 4.87 34.11 -1.42
C ASP A 819 4.63 35.14 -0.28
N ASN A 820 4.31 36.40 -0.61
CA ASN A 820 4.25 37.52 0.36
C ASN A 820 2.90 38.26 0.42
N ALA A 821 1.95 37.99 -0.48
CA ALA A 821 0.63 38.62 -0.52
C ALA A 821 -0.48 37.62 -0.10
N PRO A 822 -1.60 38.10 0.48
CA PRO A 822 -2.72 37.25 0.87
C PRO A 822 -3.35 36.54 -0.34
N SER A 823 -3.86 35.32 -0.11
CA SER A 823 -4.45 34.45 -1.15
C SER A 823 -5.67 35.06 -1.84
N ASP A 824 -6.37 35.98 -1.19
CA ASP A 824 -7.55 36.67 -1.74
C ASP A 824 -7.21 37.49 -3.00
N LEU A 825 -5.93 37.84 -3.19
CA LEU A 825 -5.41 38.55 -4.36
C LEU A 825 -5.53 37.73 -5.66
N LEU A 826 -5.61 36.40 -5.58
CA LEU A 826 -5.63 35.48 -6.73
C LEU A 826 -6.93 35.56 -7.54
N ASP A 827 -8.04 35.88 -6.88
CA ASP A 827 -9.37 35.88 -7.49
C ASP A 827 -9.96 37.29 -7.62
N ILE A 828 -9.17 38.35 -7.38
CA ILE A 828 -9.57 39.73 -7.69
C ILE A 828 -9.79 39.85 -9.20
N THR A 829 -10.87 40.51 -9.58
CA THR A 829 -11.24 40.74 -10.97
C THR A 829 -11.02 42.20 -11.33
N GLU A 830 -10.40 42.47 -12.48
CA GLU A 830 -10.34 43.82 -13.04
C GLU A 830 -11.68 44.23 -13.70
N LYS A 831 -11.75 45.42 -14.31
CA LYS A 831 -12.97 46.00 -14.90
C LYS A 831 -13.70 45.15 -15.95
N LEU A 832 -13.02 44.26 -16.67
CA LEU A 832 -13.62 43.31 -17.62
C LEU A 832 -14.01 41.98 -16.96
N GLY A 833 -13.87 41.85 -15.64
CA GLY A 833 -14.15 40.65 -14.87
C GLY A 833 -13.03 39.60 -14.92
N GLU A 834 -11.88 39.91 -15.52
CA GLU A 834 -10.77 38.96 -15.65
C GLU A 834 -10.00 38.81 -14.34
N THR A 835 -9.70 37.57 -13.95
CA THR A 835 -8.71 37.30 -12.89
C THR A 835 -7.29 37.26 -13.46
N VAL A 836 -6.28 37.26 -12.58
CA VAL A 836 -4.88 37.06 -12.97
C VAL A 836 -4.65 35.77 -13.76
N LEU A 837 -5.46 34.73 -13.52
CA LEU A 837 -5.38 33.47 -14.25
C LEU A 837 -5.97 33.59 -15.68
N HIS A 838 -7.04 34.37 -15.87
CA HIS A 838 -7.55 34.69 -17.21
C HIS A 838 -6.50 35.43 -18.04
N ARG A 839 -5.84 36.41 -17.40
CA ARG A 839 -4.74 37.20 -18.01
C ARG A 839 -3.54 36.32 -18.37
N ALA A 840 -3.14 35.41 -17.49
CA ALA A 840 -2.04 34.49 -17.76
C ALA A 840 -2.38 33.51 -18.89
N ALA A 841 -3.64 33.04 -18.94
CA ALA A 841 -4.13 32.14 -19.97
C ALA A 841 -4.24 32.81 -21.34
N SER A 842 -4.72 34.05 -21.41
CA SER A 842 -4.83 34.80 -22.68
C SER A 842 -3.46 35.18 -23.26
N LEU A 843 -2.45 35.35 -22.41
CA LEU A 843 -1.06 35.62 -22.80
C LEU A 843 -0.23 34.33 -23.03
N CYS A 844 -0.84 33.14 -22.92
CA CYS A 844 -0.18 31.84 -23.04
C CYS A 844 1.03 31.66 -22.08
N HIS A 845 1.00 32.29 -20.91
CA HIS A 845 2.07 32.22 -19.90
C HIS A 845 1.99 30.92 -19.07
N ARG A 846 2.21 29.77 -19.71
CA ARG A 846 2.04 28.42 -19.11
C ARG A 846 2.65 28.26 -17.72
N THR A 847 3.90 28.70 -17.52
CA THR A 847 4.58 28.60 -16.22
C THR A 847 3.90 29.44 -15.13
N ILE A 848 3.41 30.62 -15.48
CA ILE A 848 2.71 31.51 -14.55
C ILE A 848 1.33 30.94 -14.24
N CYS A 849 0.63 30.36 -15.23
CA CYS A 849 -0.62 29.63 -14.97
C CYS A 849 -0.40 28.49 -13.97
N HIS A 850 0.71 27.75 -14.05
CA HIS A 850 1.03 26.72 -13.06
C HIS A 850 1.20 27.30 -11.65
N TYR A 851 1.96 28.40 -11.49
CA TYR A 851 2.13 29.02 -10.17
C TYR A 851 0.81 29.52 -9.59
N LEU A 852 -0.04 30.14 -10.41
CA LEU A 852 -1.35 30.64 -9.97
C LEU A 852 -2.29 29.49 -9.57
N VAL A 853 -2.32 28.39 -10.33
CA VAL A 853 -3.13 27.21 -10.01
C VAL A 853 -2.62 26.50 -8.76
N GLU A 854 -1.29 26.40 -8.58
CA GLU A 854 -0.69 25.84 -7.36
C GLU A 854 -0.92 26.72 -6.13
N ALA A 855 -0.97 28.04 -6.30
CA ALA A 855 -1.34 28.99 -5.25
C ALA A 855 -2.83 28.98 -4.90
N GLY A 856 -3.67 28.26 -5.67
CA GLY A 856 -5.09 28.08 -5.37
C GLY A 856 -6.05 29.00 -6.13
N ALA A 857 -5.61 29.63 -7.23
CA ALA A 857 -6.49 30.48 -8.05
C ALA A 857 -7.72 29.70 -8.56
N SER A 858 -8.89 30.36 -8.57
CA SER A 858 -10.13 29.76 -9.02
C SER A 858 -10.09 29.44 -10.52
N LEU A 859 -10.29 28.16 -10.83
CA LEU A 859 -10.42 27.69 -12.20
C LEU A 859 -11.83 27.94 -12.79
N MET A 860 -12.82 28.22 -11.93
CA MET A 860 -14.25 28.21 -12.28
C MET A 860 -14.82 29.61 -12.48
N LYS A 861 -14.08 30.65 -12.04
CA LYS A 861 -14.56 32.03 -12.13
C LYS A 861 -14.65 32.43 -13.59
N THR A 862 -15.75 33.07 -13.97
CA THR A 862 -15.96 33.56 -15.34
C THR A 862 -15.78 35.07 -15.39
N ASP A 863 -15.23 35.56 -16.50
CA ASP A 863 -15.21 37.00 -16.80
C ASP A 863 -16.60 37.54 -17.20
N LEU A 864 -16.69 38.83 -17.56
CA LEU A 864 -17.95 39.46 -17.99
C LEU A 864 -18.50 38.92 -19.33
N GLN A 865 -17.71 38.14 -20.09
CA GLN A 865 -18.16 37.45 -21.30
C GLN A 865 -18.59 36.00 -21.02
N GLY A 866 -18.51 35.55 -19.77
CA GLY A 866 -18.81 34.17 -19.37
C GLY A 866 -17.68 33.18 -19.65
N ASP A 867 -16.50 33.66 -20.02
CA ASP A 867 -15.34 32.82 -20.30
C ASP A 867 -14.59 32.47 -19.03
N THR A 868 -14.23 31.18 -18.88
CA THR A 868 -13.31 30.72 -17.84
C THR A 868 -11.85 30.88 -18.29
N PRO A 869 -10.84 30.70 -17.40
CA PRO A 869 -9.45 30.72 -17.82
C PRO A 869 -9.11 29.66 -18.87
N LYS A 870 -9.81 28.51 -18.84
CA LYS A 870 -9.73 27.49 -19.90
C LYS A 870 -10.18 28.06 -21.24
N ASN A 871 -11.35 28.70 -21.31
CA ASN A 871 -11.88 29.28 -22.55
C ASN A 871 -10.93 30.35 -23.10
N ARG A 872 -10.29 31.14 -22.23
CA ARG A 872 -9.27 32.11 -22.64
C ARG A 872 -8.02 31.45 -23.24
N ALA A 873 -7.57 30.33 -22.70
CA ALA A 873 -6.48 29.55 -23.29
C ALA A 873 -6.86 28.95 -24.66
N GLU A 874 -8.10 28.48 -24.82
CA GLU A 874 -8.61 27.97 -26.11
C GLU A 874 -8.71 29.08 -27.17
N ARG A 875 -9.22 30.26 -26.79
CA ARG A 875 -9.27 31.45 -27.67
C ARG A 875 -7.88 31.95 -28.06
N ALA A 876 -6.90 31.79 -27.19
CA ALA A 876 -5.49 32.06 -27.48
C ALA A 876 -4.78 30.94 -28.27
N GLN A 877 -5.51 29.89 -28.70
CA GLN A 877 -5.01 28.73 -29.44
C GLN A 877 -3.96 27.88 -28.70
N ASP A 878 -3.93 27.92 -27.36
CA ASP A 878 -3.08 27.06 -26.54
C ASP A 878 -3.85 25.83 -26.02
N ALA A 879 -4.05 24.85 -26.90
CA ALA A 879 -4.80 23.62 -26.59
C ALA A 879 -4.18 22.80 -25.45
N GLU A 880 -2.86 22.88 -25.24
CA GLU A 880 -2.17 22.16 -24.17
C GLU A 880 -2.44 22.79 -22.80
N LEU A 881 -2.43 24.13 -22.73
CA LEU A 881 -2.79 24.86 -21.53
C LEU A 881 -4.28 24.71 -21.18
N ALA A 882 -5.16 24.74 -22.19
CA ALA A 882 -6.58 24.48 -22.00
C ALA A 882 -6.84 23.08 -21.41
N ALA A 883 -6.19 22.04 -21.95
CA ALA A 883 -6.30 20.68 -21.43
C ALA A 883 -5.74 20.54 -20.00
N TYR A 884 -4.68 21.28 -19.66
CA TYR A 884 -4.17 21.33 -18.28
C TYR A 884 -5.19 21.95 -17.31
N LEU A 885 -5.76 23.11 -17.67
CA LEU A 885 -6.74 23.81 -16.85
C LEU A 885 -8.02 22.98 -16.69
N GLU A 886 -8.47 22.30 -17.74
CA GLU A 886 -9.62 21.38 -17.70
C GLU A 886 -9.38 20.18 -16.76
N ASN A 887 -8.21 19.54 -16.85
CA ASN A 887 -7.88 18.44 -15.94
C ASN A 887 -7.87 18.90 -14.48
N ARG A 888 -7.30 20.08 -14.20
CA ARG A 888 -7.25 20.64 -12.85
C ARG A 888 -8.63 21.05 -12.34
N GLN A 889 -9.49 21.57 -13.22
CA GLN A 889 -10.90 21.86 -12.95
C GLN A 889 -11.65 20.59 -12.52
N HIS A 890 -11.47 19.48 -13.23
CA HIS A 890 -12.09 18.21 -12.89
C HIS A 890 -11.65 17.69 -11.51
N TYR A 891 -10.36 17.80 -11.18
CA TYR A 891 -9.85 17.43 -9.86
C TYR A 891 -10.42 18.29 -8.72
N GLN A 892 -10.58 19.61 -8.92
CA GLN A 892 -11.16 20.50 -7.90
C GLN A 892 -12.66 20.26 -7.67
N MET A 893 -13.41 19.83 -8.69
CA MET A 893 -14.81 19.44 -8.55
C MET A 893 -14.96 18.16 -7.72
N ILE A 894 -14.14 17.14 -7.99
CA ILE A 894 -14.13 15.89 -7.21
C ILE A 894 -13.83 16.16 -5.73
N GLN A 895 -12.87 17.04 -5.43
CA GLN A 895 -12.51 17.39 -4.04
C GLN A 895 -13.59 18.20 -3.31
N ARG A 896 -14.40 19.02 -4.00
CA ARG A 896 -15.52 19.73 -3.38
C ARG A 896 -16.71 18.82 -3.11
N GLU A 897 -16.99 17.87 -4.01
CA GLU A 897 -17.99 16.82 -3.77
C GLU A 897 -17.61 15.93 -2.56
N ASP A 898 -16.32 15.69 -2.35
CA ASP A 898 -15.79 14.96 -1.18
C ASP A 898 -15.87 15.78 0.14
N GLN A 899 -15.97 17.12 0.07
CA GLN A 899 -16.06 18.00 1.26
C GLN A 899 -17.51 18.31 1.67
N GLU A 900 -18.44 18.43 0.71
CA GLU A 900 -19.87 18.60 1.02
C GLU A 900 -20.52 17.31 1.56
N THR A 901 -19.87 16.16 1.39
CA THR A 901 -20.30 14.85 1.90
C THR A 901 -19.68 14.46 3.25
N ALA A 902 -18.92 15.36 3.88
CA ALA A 902 -18.22 15.13 5.15
C ALA A 902 -18.95 15.71 6.40
N VAL A 903 -20.30 15.75 6.37
CA VAL A 903 -21.14 16.03 7.55
C VAL A 903 -21.69 14.75 8.12
#